data_AF-A0A1I7RJD9-F1
#
_entry.id   AF-A0A1I7RJD9-F1
#
_cell.length_a   1.000
_cell.length_b   1.000
_cell.length_c   1.000
_cell.angle_alpha   90.00
_cell.angle_beta   90.00
_cell.angle_gamma   90.00
#
_symmetry.space_group_name_H-M   'P 1'
#
loop_
_entity.id
_entity.type
_entity.pdbx_description
1 polymer ?
#
loop_
_entity_poly.entity_id
_entity_poly.type
_entity_poly.pdbx_seq_one_letter_code
_entity_poly.pdbx_strand_id
1 'polypeptide(L)'
;MRVAYVNQRYAIKCVLAISIVLFVVYVKFTPRFVYRVPVSKLTHNPEEERVVESAKKGEVEKLEALEPEIEQVRVVDKENVEKTKFTTVRTLQKLHGFTNRTAGHIKTSDLFAAIPPEHDQPAGKSGESPIQFAYKPTSNKQHIDIFVIPHSHNDPGWLQTFEEYYQESVRGILNNMLDFLGKWRDMRFVEAEISFFELWWSEQTDEDKESLRKIVKNGQLEFVGGAWVMTDEANAHYFNTIMEMFEGHEFLSNNFDGYQPKTQWSIDPFGLSTTIPHLMQLSGIKQGVFNRIHHTIKNAMADQRTFEFIWRQPFAVNSSKNDFLCHIMPYLYFADYQCPDRKVCSRFDFYNRFELITSVNVKEDAADFLEQARLKSQFYRTDTVLFLQGHDFDFTTAGQWERTYFSFKTMADYINNNKDLNATLHIATPSEYFEVMTKKLTTEEYPPIPSMSGDFFPYSESTHHYWTGYFTSRPFYKHMDRELAHYIRSADILFSLANWKYTKESEKNKFSTAIYDLLVEARRYHGLFQHHDAITGTARAAVVQDYGQKLEKALFDCKTVIEESLHYLTESNGQKPKLGRIGYPPDRLPQKTHNSEDRLPHRIGYPTDRLFSTFPSVNYTGNDVLSNGKLKVKYDQKSGFLQSIESEGKTTDLRLSFVHYSSRLNPEPRSGAYVFQPANQSRHLDIKENRVVIVKGPVFTELVVTGPSNIKLLHKIRLENNSEDIQIHNELDIRDEHEFEIAMRIESEDLNKKDEQFFTDSNGFQNLRRYRLSNLPLPAQYYPFTTSAYLETREVRLNALTKQPLGIASLKQGQLEIMLERRMSSDDGKGMEQGVEDNKKTESDFVFSLERRNGLNNDEFGRLSARTQHSSQKLLYPPVVGAITGEEAVKIVDVRPLKNDLPCDLHLVALRSLSEATKYVTKKSSVQRKTSPKAKAALILHRFFNEKEDEYCKGAENLTVKLDEIFANTIANSMETSLTGLQQLQENAKHLNFQKMDIKTVVIGY
;
A
#
# COMPACT_ATOMS: atom_id res chain seq x y z
N MET A 1 -14.86 -70.39 -23.45
CA MET A 1 -14.95 -71.44 -24.49
C MET A 1 -13.70 -71.35 -25.37
N ARG A 2 -12.90 -72.44 -25.40
CA ARG A 2 -11.80 -72.80 -26.34
C ARG A 2 -10.54 -71.89 -26.39
N VAL A 3 -9.42 -72.27 -25.75
CA VAL A 3 -8.30 -73.19 -26.19
C VAL A 3 -7.35 -72.47 -27.15
N ALA A 4 -6.13 -72.01 -26.79
CA ALA A 4 -4.91 -72.64 -26.23
C ALA A 4 -4.04 -73.41 -27.24
N TYR A 5 -2.81 -72.93 -27.50
CA TYR A 5 -1.58 -73.61 -27.96
C TYR A 5 -0.45 -72.54 -27.92
N VAL A 6 0.53 -72.45 -27.00
CA VAL A 6 1.54 -73.35 -26.37
C VAL A 6 2.75 -73.65 -27.26
N ASN A 7 3.87 -72.92 -27.03
CA ASN A 7 5.19 -73.42 -26.57
C ASN A 7 6.24 -72.30 -26.71
N GLN A 8 6.77 -71.69 -25.64
CA GLN A 8 7.85 -72.19 -24.79
C GLN A 8 9.04 -72.80 -25.54
N ARG A 9 10.06 -71.97 -25.79
CA ARG A 9 11.47 -72.19 -25.40
C ARG A 9 12.27 -70.95 -25.80
N TYR A 10 12.53 -70.07 -24.84
CA TYR A 10 13.82 -69.37 -24.64
C TYR A 10 13.71 -68.56 -23.35
N ALA A 11 13.62 -69.28 -22.22
CA ALA A 11 14.09 -68.76 -20.96
C ALA A 11 15.63 -68.78 -21.02
N ILE A 12 16.21 -67.59 -20.95
CA ILE A 12 17.60 -67.16 -20.72
C ILE A 12 17.92 -66.09 -21.78
N LYS A 13 17.25 -64.94 -21.62
CA LYS A 13 17.61 -63.60 -22.13
C LYS A 13 16.56 -62.53 -21.77
N CYS A 14 15.37 -62.94 -21.28
CA CYS A 14 14.31 -62.01 -20.84
C CYS A 14 14.33 -61.64 -19.35
N VAL A 15 15.31 -62.11 -18.55
CA VAL A 15 15.46 -61.69 -17.13
C VAL A 15 16.34 -60.43 -16.98
N LEU A 16 16.94 -59.92 -18.07
CA LEU A 16 17.69 -58.66 -18.08
C LEU A 16 16.97 -57.49 -18.80
N ALA A 17 15.78 -57.73 -19.34
CA ALA A 17 15.03 -56.74 -20.12
C ALA A 17 13.79 -56.17 -19.42
N ILE A 18 13.45 -56.64 -18.21
CA ILE A 18 12.28 -56.15 -17.44
C ILE A 18 12.70 -55.37 -16.18
N SER A 19 13.96 -55.46 -15.75
CA SER A 19 14.51 -54.60 -14.68
C SER A 19 15.00 -53.23 -15.14
N ILE A 20 14.88 -52.90 -16.45
CA ILE A 20 15.32 -51.60 -17.01
C ILE A 20 14.14 -50.72 -17.43
N VAL A 21 12.91 -51.24 -17.48
CA VAL A 21 11.74 -50.49 -17.98
C VAL A 21 10.78 -50.05 -16.86
N LEU A 22 10.97 -50.49 -15.61
CA LEU A 22 10.10 -50.13 -14.48
C LEU A 22 10.77 -49.33 -13.35
N PHE A 23 12.07 -48.99 -13.43
CA PHE A 23 12.74 -48.20 -12.36
C PHE A 23 13.26 -46.81 -12.75
N VAL A 24 13.01 -46.30 -13.96
CA VAL A 24 13.17 -44.85 -14.22
C VAL A 24 11.94 -44.24 -14.89
N VAL A 25 10.79 -44.88 -14.70
CA VAL A 25 9.47 -44.25 -14.93
C VAL A 25 9.08 -43.36 -13.73
N TYR A 26 9.92 -43.25 -12.69
CA TYR A 26 9.72 -42.35 -11.54
C TYR A 26 10.49 -41.02 -11.61
N VAL A 27 11.18 -40.72 -12.73
CA VAL A 27 11.89 -39.42 -12.92
C VAL A 27 11.44 -38.75 -14.21
N LYS A 28 10.12 -38.66 -14.39
CA LYS A 28 9.47 -37.76 -15.35
C LYS A 28 8.43 -36.95 -14.60
N PHE A 29 8.86 -35.86 -13.96
CA PHE A 29 8.11 -34.60 -13.79
C PHE A 29 9.08 -33.52 -13.28
N THR A 30 9.92 -33.02 -14.18
CA THR A 30 10.60 -31.72 -14.06
C THR A 30 10.71 -31.14 -15.47
N PRO A 31 10.08 -30.01 -15.80
CA PRO A 31 10.38 -29.31 -17.03
C PRO A 31 11.59 -28.40 -16.81
N ARG A 32 12.76 -28.82 -17.32
CA ARG A 32 13.85 -27.90 -17.68
C ARG A 32 13.56 -27.39 -19.10
N PHE A 33 13.17 -26.13 -19.21
CA PHE A 33 13.22 -25.40 -20.47
C PHE A 33 14.62 -24.80 -20.64
N VAL A 34 15.37 -25.28 -21.63
CA VAL A 34 16.54 -24.60 -22.19
C VAL A 34 16.19 -24.26 -23.64
N TYR A 35 15.99 -22.98 -23.94
CA TYR A 35 15.89 -22.50 -25.31
C TYR A 35 17.29 -22.49 -25.96
N ARG A 36 17.43 -23.20 -27.08
CA ARG A 36 18.49 -22.95 -28.08
C ARG A 36 18.01 -21.81 -28.99
N VAL A 37 18.74 -20.70 -29.02
CA VAL A 37 18.71 -19.68 -30.09
C VAL A 37 20.18 -19.34 -30.44
N PRO A 38 20.53 -19.05 -31.71
CA PRO A 38 21.92 -18.99 -32.16
C PRO A 38 22.68 -17.80 -31.56
N VAL A 39 23.87 -18.08 -31.01
CA VAL A 39 24.84 -17.05 -30.63
C VAL A 39 25.50 -16.54 -31.90
N SER A 40 24.95 -15.47 -32.46
CA SER A 40 25.70 -14.55 -33.31
C SER A 40 25.02 -13.18 -33.23
N LYS A 41 25.77 -12.18 -32.77
CA LYS A 41 25.40 -10.77 -32.52
C LYS A 41 24.97 -10.40 -31.09
N LEU A 42 25.75 -10.80 -30.09
CA LEU A 42 25.74 -10.15 -28.76
C LEU A 42 27.14 -10.22 -28.14
N THR A 43 28.12 -9.57 -28.76
CA THR A 43 29.36 -9.08 -28.10
C THR A 43 29.94 -8.01 -29.03
N HIS A 44 30.31 -6.85 -28.48
CA HIS A 44 31.17 -5.87 -29.16
C HIS A 44 32.55 -5.82 -28.48
N ASN A 45 32.98 -6.97 -27.96
CA ASN A 45 34.30 -7.18 -27.41
C ASN A 45 35.00 -8.32 -28.17
N PRO A 46 36.00 -8.01 -29.03
CA PRO A 46 36.77 -9.00 -29.78
C PRO A 46 37.52 -10.02 -28.91
N GLU A 47 37.75 -9.70 -27.63
CA GLU A 47 38.46 -10.58 -26.70
C GLU A 47 37.58 -11.71 -26.17
N GLU A 48 36.30 -11.45 -25.90
CA GLU A 48 35.33 -12.46 -25.45
C GLU A 48 35.03 -13.51 -26.53
N GLU A 49 35.04 -13.12 -27.81
CA GLU A 49 34.91 -14.04 -28.93
C GLU A 49 36.08 -15.04 -29.00
N ARG A 50 37.31 -14.59 -28.72
CA ARG A 50 38.50 -15.45 -28.67
C ARG A 50 38.45 -16.45 -27.51
N VAL A 51 37.90 -16.05 -26.36
CA VAL A 51 37.75 -16.91 -25.17
C VAL A 51 36.74 -18.03 -25.44
N VAL A 52 35.59 -17.70 -26.04
CA VAL A 52 34.54 -18.68 -26.37
C VAL A 52 34.99 -19.62 -27.49
N GLU A 53 35.75 -19.13 -28.46
CA GLU A 53 36.27 -19.95 -29.56
C GLU A 53 37.42 -20.88 -29.11
N SER A 54 38.21 -20.47 -28.12
CA SER A 54 39.26 -21.31 -27.50
C SER A 54 38.64 -22.38 -26.58
N ALA A 55 37.61 -22.02 -25.80
CA ALA A 55 36.87 -22.96 -24.95
C ALA A 55 36.15 -24.05 -25.78
N LYS A 56 35.68 -23.72 -26.98
CA LYS A 56 35.07 -24.70 -27.91
C LYS A 56 36.08 -25.70 -28.50
N LYS A 57 37.38 -25.42 -28.49
CA LYS A 57 38.43 -26.29 -29.05
C LYS A 57 39.08 -27.23 -28.03
N GLY A 58 38.69 -27.17 -26.75
CA GLY A 58 39.18 -28.10 -25.73
C GLY A 58 40.66 -27.92 -25.36
N GLU A 59 41.25 -26.75 -25.61
CA GLU A 59 42.62 -26.42 -25.22
C GLU A 59 42.65 -25.91 -23.77
N VAL A 60 42.64 -26.82 -22.79
CA VAL A 60 42.62 -26.52 -21.35
C VAL A 60 43.85 -25.72 -20.90
N GLU A 61 45.00 -25.87 -21.56
CA GLU A 61 46.25 -25.16 -21.23
C GLU A 61 46.26 -23.64 -21.57
N LYS A 62 45.27 -23.11 -22.32
CA LYS A 62 45.17 -21.66 -22.59
C LYS A 62 44.20 -20.91 -21.67
N LEU A 63 43.41 -21.61 -20.88
CA LEU A 63 42.49 -21.00 -19.91
C LEU A 63 43.24 -20.43 -18.68
N GLU A 64 44.36 -21.04 -18.29
CA GLU A 64 45.23 -20.55 -17.21
C GLU A 64 45.97 -19.25 -17.58
N ALA A 65 46.14 -18.95 -18.87
CA ALA A 65 46.75 -17.69 -19.32
C ALA A 65 45.80 -16.48 -19.32
N LEU A 66 44.49 -16.70 -19.13
CA LEU A 66 43.43 -15.68 -19.12
C LEU A 66 42.95 -15.32 -17.70
N GLU A 67 43.38 -16.07 -16.66
CA GLU A 67 43.13 -15.72 -15.26
C GLU A 67 43.52 -14.27 -14.90
N PRO A 68 44.65 -13.71 -15.37
CA PRO A 68 45.02 -12.33 -15.04
C PRO A 68 44.03 -11.28 -15.58
N GLU A 69 43.39 -11.54 -16.72
CA GLU A 69 42.43 -10.61 -17.37
C GLU A 69 41.05 -10.71 -16.72
N ILE A 70 40.61 -11.91 -16.33
CA ILE A 70 39.39 -12.11 -15.51
C ILE A 70 39.57 -11.50 -14.11
N GLU A 71 40.76 -11.62 -13.53
CA GLU A 71 41.11 -10.97 -12.26
C GLU A 71 41.13 -9.45 -12.43
N GLN A 72 41.64 -8.91 -13.56
CA GLN A 72 41.58 -7.47 -13.85
C GLN A 72 40.14 -6.97 -13.97
N VAL A 73 39.24 -7.66 -14.68
CA VAL A 73 37.83 -7.26 -14.76
C VAL A 73 37.16 -7.28 -13.37
N ARG A 74 37.44 -8.29 -12.54
CA ARG A 74 36.99 -8.32 -11.13
C ARG A 74 37.59 -7.22 -10.26
N VAL A 75 38.84 -6.82 -10.52
CA VAL A 75 39.51 -5.72 -9.83
C VAL A 75 38.90 -4.38 -10.25
N VAL A 76 38.57 -4.19 -11.54
CA VAL A 76 37.87 -2.98 -12.02
C VAL A 76 36.47 -2.87 -11.40
N ASP A 77 35.70 -3.97 -11.33
CA ASP A 77 34.40 -3.98 -10.65
C ASP A 77 34.52 -3.67 -9.15
N LYS A 78 35.54 -4.24 -8.46
CA LYS A 78 35.80 -3.92 -7.05
C LYS A 78 36.21 -2.46 -6.85
N GLU A 79 37.06 -1.90 -7.70
CA GLU A 79 37.48 -0.49 -7.62
C GLU A 79 36.31 0.48 -7.88
N ASN A 80 35.45 0.18 -8.84
CA ASN A 80 34.27 0.99 -9.13
C ASN A 80 33.27 0.93 -7.96
N VAL A 81 33.04 -0.26 -7.39
CA VAL A 81 32.23 -0.44 -6.18
C VAL A 81 32.78 0.37 -5.00
N GLU A 82 34.09 0.31 -4.74
CA GLU A 82 34.71 1.10 -3.67
C GLU A 82 34.58 2.61 -3.92
N LYS A 83 34.83 3.09 -5.14
CA LYS A 83 34.70 4.53 -5.50
C LYS A 83 33.26 5.03 -5.29
N THR A 84 32.26 4.29 -5.75
CA THR A 84 30.83 4.63 -5.62
C THR A 84 30.39 4.66 -4.16
N LYS A 85 30.86 3.68 -3.37
CA LYS A 85 30.66 3.62 -1.92
C LYS A 85 31.25 4.83 -1.19
N PHE A 86 32.52 5.15 -1.45
CA PHE A 86 33.19 6.29 -0.83
C PHE A 86 32.52 7.62 -1.20
N THR A 87 31.95 7.73 -2.40
CA THR A 87 31.27 8.95 -2.87
C THR A 87 29.95 9.17 -2.12
N THR A 88 29.09 8.15 -2.03
CA THR A 88 27.79 8.23 -1.33
C THR A 88 27.97 8.58 0.15
N VAL A 89 28.88 7.87 0.85
CA VAL A 89 29.16 8.10 2.27
C VAL A 89 29.74 9.48 2.52
N ARG A 90 30.69 9.94 1.69
CA ARG A 90 31.28 11.29 1.83
C ARG A 90 30.23 12.38 1.58
N THR A 91 29.33 12.20 0.63
CA THR A 91 28.23 13.15 0.37
C THR A 91 27.31 13.26 1.58
N LEU A 92 26.89 12.13 2.15
CA LEU A 92 26.02 12.11 3.35
C LEU A 92 26.74 12.65 4.59
N GLN A 93 28.02 12.33 4.79
CA GLN A 93 28.82 12.89 5.89
C GLN A 93 28.97 14.41 5.78
N LYS A 94 29.14 14.94 4.56
CA LYS A 94 29.18 16.39 4.30
C LYS A 94 27.83 17.07 4.54
N LEU A 95 26.72 16.42 4.18
CA LEU A 95 25.37 16.97 4.32
C LEU A 95 24.89 17.00 5.78
N HIS A 96 25.23 15.98 6.57
CA HIS A 96 24.64 15.79 7.89
C HIS A 96 25.62 15.95 9.07
N GLY A 97 26.92 16.17 8.81
CA GLY A 97 27.90 16.38 9.87
C GLY A 97 27.98 15.23 10.89
N PHE A 98 27.67 14.00 10.47
CA PHE A 98 27.69 12.85 11.37
C PHE A 98 29.11 12.59 11.88
N THR A 99 29.28 12.73 13.19
CA THR A 99 30.37 12.09 13.93
C THR A 99 29.79 10.89 14.67
N ASN A 100 30.59 9.85 14.93
CA ASN A 100 30.17 8.65 15.68
C ASN A 100 29.64 8.90 17.11
N ARG A 101 29.50 10.16 17.55
CA ARG A 101 29.13 10.56 18.92
C ARG A 101 27.86 11.43 19.03
N THR A 102 27.20 11.82 17.93
CA THR A 102 25.98 12.65 17.98
C THR A 102 24.79 11.98 17.27
N ALA A 103 23.60 12.01 17.88
CA ALA A 103 22.35 11.67 17.20
C ALA A 103 21.94 12.85 16.30
N GLY A 104 22.02 12.66 14.97
CA GLY A 104 21.53 13.61 13.98
C GLY A 104 20.10 13.28 13.53
N HIS A 105 19.47 14.27 12.90
CA HIS A 105 18.21 14.08 12.16
C HIS A 105 18.54 13.92 10.66
N ILE A 106 18.02 12.87 10.03
CA ILE A 106 18.25 12.54 8.62
C ILE A 106 16.95 12.69 7.84
N LYS A 107 16.98 13.38 6.71
CA LYS A 107 15.84 13.40 5.79
C LYS A 107 16.02 12.28 4.78
N THR A 108 14.99 11.49 4.51
CA THR A 108 15.08 10.45 3.49
C THR A 108 15.34 11.04 2.10
N SER A 109 14.87 12.27 1.82
CA SER A 109 15.20 12.99 0.59
C SER A 109 16.70 13.17 0.37
N ASP A 110 17.47 13.37 1.44
CA ASP A 110 18.91 13.55 1.37
C ASP A 110 19.61 12.20 1.10
N LEU A 111 19.04 11.09 1.58
CA LEU A 111 19.49 9.74 1.24
C LEU A 111 19.29 9.45 -0.26
N PHE A 112 18.12 9.79 -0.81
CA PHE A 112 17.85 9.63 -2.25
C PHE A 112 18.75 10.54 -3.11
N ALA A 113 18.94 11.80 -2.71
CA ALA A 113 19.82 12.74 -3.41
C ALA A 113 21.29 12.29 -3.43
N ALA A 114 21.71 11.49 -2.44
CA ALA A 114 23.06 10.95 -2.36
C ALA A 114 23.28 9.67 -3.20
N ILE A 115 22.22 9.08 -3.79
CA ILE A 115 22.35 7.90 -4.64
C ILE A 115 23.22 8.27 -5.86
N PRO A 116 24.27 7.51 -6.19
CA PRO A 116 25.12 7.79 -7.33
C PRO A 116 24.39 7.50 -8.65
N PRO A 117 24.81 8.09 -9.78
CA PRO A 117 24.27 7.76 -11.09
C PRO A 117 24.27 6.25 -11.38
N GLU A 118 23.26 5.74 -12.09
CA GLU A 118 23.14 4.29 -12.30
C GLU A 118 24.33 3.64 -13.01
N HIS A 119 24.98 4.35 -13.93
CA HIS A 119 26.17 3.84 -14.62
C HIS A 119 27.37 3.64 -13.69
N ASP A 120 27.36 4.30 -12.54
CA ASP A 120 28.37 4.14 -11.48
C ASP A 120 27.96 3.08 -10.45
N GLN A 121 26.74 2.53 -10.55
CA GLN A 121 26.26 1.49 -9.64
C GLN A 121 26.59 0.10 -10.19
N PRO A 122 27.04 -0.84 -9.34
CA PRO A 122 27.25 -2.22 -9.74
C PRO A 122 25.92 -2.82 -10.22
N ALA A 123 25.95 -3.63 -11.27
CA ALA A 123 24.80 -4.40 -11.71
C ALA A 123 24.44 -5.43 -10.62
N GLY A 124 23.34 -5.20 -9.90
CA GLY A 124 22.80 -6.15 -8.93
C GLY A 124 22.02 -7.25 -9.65
N LYS A 125 22.09 -8.49 -9.16
CA LYS A 125 21.14 -9.53 -9.56
C LYS A 125 19.81 -9.27 -8.85
N SER A 126 18.69 -9.42 -9.56
CA SER A 126 17.35 -9.37 -8.97
C SER A 126 17.24 -10.33 -7.78
N GLY A 127 16.61 -9.89 -6.70
CA GLY A 127 16.48 -10.71 -5.48
C GLY A 127 17.77 -10.92 -4.67
N GLU A 128 18.89 -10.30 -5.02
CA GLU A 128 20.08 -10.20 -4.17
C GLU A 128 20.35 -8.72 -3.90
N SER A 129 20.09 -8.24 -2.68
CA SER A 129 20.67 -6.97 -2.22
C SER A 129 21.88 -7.31 -1.34
N PRO A 130 23.04 -7.70 -1.91
CA PRO A 130 24.23 -7.88 -1.11
C PRO A 130 24.60 -6.51 -0.55
N ILE A 131 24.47 -6.35 0.77
CA ILE A 131 24.98 -5.14 1.42
C ILE A 131 26.48 -5.11 1.20
N GLN A 132 26.96 -4.10 0.49
CA GLN A 132 28.37 -3.91 0.20
C GLN A 132 29.07 -3.26 1.38
N PHE A 133 29.31 -4.05 2.43
CA PHE A 133 29.91 -3.59 3.68
C PHE A 133 31.31 -4.15 3.90
N ALA A 134 32.22 -3.31 4.38
CA ALA A 134 33.58 -3.71 4.71
C ALA A 134 33.62 -4.16 6.18
N TYR A 135 33.44 -5.45 6.41
CA TYR A 135 33.41 -6.02 7.76
C TYR A 135 34.76 -5.87 8.45
N LYS A 136 34.72 -5.49 9.73
CA LYS A 136 35.87 -5.61 10.62
C LYS A 136 35.98 -7.05 11.12
N PRO A 137 37.19 -7.53 11.45
CA PRO A 137 37.37 -8.84 12.08
C PRO A 137 36.47 -8.96 13.31
N THR A 138 35.76 -10.08 13.42
CA THR A 138 34.87 -10.37 14.55
C THR A 138 35.70 -10.69 15.80
N SER A 139 35.20 -10.32 16.97
CA SER A 139 35.84 -10.59 18.27
C SER A 139 34.84 -11.27 19.19
N ASN A 140 35.27 -12.34 19.85
CA ASN A 140 34.43 -13.07 20.81
C ASN A 140 34.44 -12.44 22.21
N LYS A 141 35.02 -11.24 22.38
CA LYS A 141 35.11 -10.59 23.70
C LYS A 141 33.84 -9.86 24.14
N GLN A 142 33.05 -9.38 23.19
CA GLN A 142 31.81 -8.64 23.47
C GLN A 142 30.63 -9.61 23.48
N HIS A 143 29.75 -9.47 24.48
CA HIS A 143 28.51 -10.23 24.54
C HIS A 143 27.58 -9.84 23.38
N ILE A 144 26.90 -10.79 22.76
CA ILE A 144 25.90 -10.53 21.71
C ILE A 144 24.58 -11.21 22.05
N ASP A 145 23.48 -10.47 21.96
CA ASP A 145 22.13 -11.01 22.12
C ASP A 145 21.50 -11.23 20.74
N ILE A 146 21.08 -12.46 20.45
CA ILE A 146 20.58 -12.88 19.14
C ILE A 146 19.12 -13.31 19.28
N PHE A 147 18.24 -12.65 18.55
CA PHE A 147 16.80 -12.89 18.55
C PHE A 147 16.38 -13.52 17.22
N VAL A 148 15.92 -14.78 17.27
CA VAL A 148 15.34 -15.48 16.14
C VAL A 148 13.83 -15.39 16.26
N ILE A 149 13.17 -14.86 15.23
CA ILE A 149 11.72 -14.65 15.17
C ILE A 149 11.12 -15.60 14.14
N PRO A 150 10.50 -16.71 14.57
CA PRO A 150 9.72 -17.56 13.68
C PRO A 150 8.50 -16.83 13.14
N HIS A 151 8.33 -16.81 11.82
CA HIS A 151 7.21 -16.15 11.14
C HIS A 151 6.79 -16.93 9.89
N SER A 152 5.59 -16.69 9.41
CA SER A 152 5.16 -17.07 8.06
C SER A 152 4.55 -15.85 7.41
N HIS A 153 4.92 -15.57 6.16
CA HIS A 153 4.28 -14.50 5.40
C HIS A 153 3.14 -15.09 4.58
N ASN A 154 1.92 -14.57 4.78
CA ASN A 154 0.72 -15.20 4.27
C ASN A 154 -0.08 -14.18 3.46
N ASP A 155 0.13 -14.13 2.14
CA ASP A 155 -0.56 -13.21 1.26
C ASP A 155 -2.07 -13.48 1.19
N PRO A 156 -2.93 -12.52 1.57
CA PRO A 156 -4.38 -12.64 1.46
C PRO A 156 -4.93 -12.59 0.03
N GLY A 157 -4.17 -13.12 -0.93
CA GLY A 157 -4.46 -13.24 -2.35
C GLY A 157 -3.34 -12.61 -3.21
N TRP A 158 -2.65 -13.43 -4.00
CA TRP A 158 -1.54 -13.03 -4.87
C TRP A 158 -1.45 -13.94 -6.11
N LEU A 159 -0.87 -15.13 -5.97
CA LEU A 159 -0.88 -16.16 -7.03
C LEU A 159 -2.13 -17.02 -7.00
N GLN A 160 -2.72 -17.17 -5.81
CA GLN A 160 -4.00 -17.81 -5.56
C GLN A 160 -4.93 -16.84 -4.84
N THR A 161 -6.23 -17.15 -4.82
CA THR A 161 -7.21 -16.37 -4.06
C THR A 161 -7.01 -16.53 -2.55
N PHE A 162 -7.60 -15.62 -1.77
CA PHE A 162 -7.63 -15.70 -0.31
C PHE A 162 -8.10 -17.08 0.17
N GLU A 163 -9.23 -17.56 -0.33
CA GLU A 163 -9.79 -18.85 0.09
C GLU A 163 -8.96 -20.06 -0.34
N GLU A 164 -8.32 -20.03 -1.52
CA GLU A 164 -7.43 -21.11 -1.99
C GLU A 164 -6.19 -21.21 -1.11
N TYR A 165 -5.47 -20.11 -0.87
CA TYR A 165 -4.33 -20.10 0.03
C TYR A 165 -4.70 -20.57 1.44
N TYR A 166 -5.87 -20.18 1.93
CA TYR A 166 -6.36 -20.65 3.22
C TYR A 166 -6.47 -22.17 3.26
N GLN A 167 -7.11 -22.78 2.26
CA GLN A 167 -7.30 -24.24 2.22
C GLN A 167 -6.01 -25.02 1.96
N GLU A 168 -5.13 -24.51 1.09
CA GLU A 168 -3.92 -25.23 0.68
C GLU A 168 -2.76 -25.10 1.66
N SER A 169 -2.61 -23.94 2.31
CA SER A 169 -1.43 -23.63 3.14
C SER A 169 -1.80 -23.10 4.53
N VAL A 170 -2.52 -21.97 4.60
CA VAL A 170 -2.65 -21.19 5.86
C VAL A 170 -3.36 -21.95 6.97
N ARG A 171 -4.40 -22.72 6.63
CA ARG A 171 -5.09 -23.57 7.60
C ARG A 171 -4.16 -24.60 8.26
N GLY A 172 -3.24 -25.18 7.48
CA GLY A 172 -2.22 -26.10 7.99
C GLY A 172 -1.22 -25.40 8.91
N ILE A 173 -0.76 -24.21 8.52
CA ILE A 173 0.14 -23.35 9.31
C ILE A 173 -0.47 -23.07 10.69
N LEU A 174 -1.70 -22.58 10.74
CA LEU A 174 -2.37 -22.19 11.99
C LEU A 174 -2.77 -23.38 12.86
N ASN A 175 -3.14 -24.52 12.27
CA ASN A 175 -3.35 -25.77 13.02
C ASN A 175 -2.05 -26.22 13.71
N ASN A 176 -0.94 -26.24 12.97
CA ASN A 176 0.35 -26.61 13.54
C ASN A 176 0.83 -25.57 14.57
N MET A 177 0.57 -24.28 14.37
CA MET A 177 0.86 -23.23 15.35
C MET A 177 0.19 -23.53 16.70
N LEU A 178 -1.12 -23.81 16.70
CA LEU A 178 -1.85 -24.17 17.91
C LEU A 178 -1.23 -25.40 18.60
N ASP A 179 -0.92 -26.45 17.82
CA ASP A 179 -0.33 -27.69 18.32
C ASP A 179 1.06 -27.49 18.92
N PHE A 180 1.97 -26.80 18.23
CA PHE A 180 3.35 -26.64 18.65
C PHE A 180 3.49 -25.70 19.83
N LEU A 181 2.81 -24.54 19.79
CA LEU A 181 2.80 -23.62 20.92
C LEU A 181 2.09 -24.23 22.14
N GLY A 182 1.08 -25.08 21.93
CA GLY A 182 0.44 -25.83 23.03
C GLY A 182 1.37 -26.83 23.71
N LYS A 183 2.31 -27.44 22.96
CA LYS A 183 3.26 -28.45 23.47
C LYS A 183 4.52 -27.84 24.06
N TRP A 184 5.07 -26.80 23.45
CA TRP A 184 6.39 -26.24 23.77
C TRP A 184 6.30 -24.79 24.25
N ARG A 185 6.43 -24.58 25.57
CA ARG A 185 6.21 -23.27 26.22
C ARG A 185 7.25 -22.19 25.88
N ASP A 186 8.41 -22.61 25.40
CA ASP A 186 9.54 -21.77 24.99
C ASP A 186 9.57 -21.49 23.48
N MET A 187 8.69 -22.12 22.69
CA MET A 187 8.49 -21.73 21.29
C MET A 187 7.78 -20.37 21.22
N ARG A 188 8.14 -19.58 20.20
CA ARG A 188 7.53 -18.30 19.86
C ARG A 188 7.13 -18.30 18.39
N PHE A 189 6.08 -17.54 18.07
CA PHE A 189 5.65 -17.31 16.69
C PHE A 189 4.98 -15.93 16.58
N VAL A 190 4.97 -15.35 15.39
CA VAL A 190 4.23 -14.12 15.09
C VAL A 190 3.17 -14.36 14.02
N GLU A 191 2.04 -13.68 14.16
CA GLU A 191 0.93 -13.71 13.21
C GLU A 191 0.59 -12.28 12.79
N ALA A 192 0.52 -12.00 11.48
CA ALA A 192 0.29 -10.66 10.95
C ALA A 192 -1.11 -10.48 10.36
N GLU A 193 -1.56 -11.38 9.47
CA GLU A 193 -2.77 -11.20 8.68
C GLU A 193 -4.04 -11.68 9.42
N ILE A 194 -4.68 -10.76 10.16
CA ILE A 194 -5.88 -11.08 10.95
C ILE A 194 -7.06 -11.57 10.09
N SER A 195 -7.09 -11.24 8.80
CA SER A 195 -8.05 -11.80 7.85
C SER A 195 -8.04 -13.34 7.80
N PHE A 196 -6.86 -13.95 7.63
CA PHE A 196 -6.70 -15.41 7.67
C PHE A 196 -6.96 -15.97 9.06
N PHE A 197 -6.41 -15.33 10.08
CA PHE A 197 -6.56 -15.79 11.45
C PHE A 197 -8.05 -15.80 11.89
N GLU A 198 -8.84 -14.80 11.49
CA GLU A 198 -10.28 -14.76 11.78
C GLU A 198 -11.05 -15.86 11.06
N LEU A 199 -10.70 -16.14 9.80
CA LEU A 199 -11.29 -17.25 9.04
C LEU A 199 -10.98 -18.58 9.72
N TRP A 200 -9.73 -18.82 10.12
CA TRP A 200 -9.32 -20.00 10.87
C TRP A 200 -10.02 -20.09 12.22
N TRP A 201 -10.06 -18.99 12.99
CA TRP A 201 -10.72 -18.89 14.29
C TRP A 201 -12.20 -19.27 14.23
N SER A 202 -12.86 -18.96 13.11
CA SER A 202 -14.28 -19.29 12.89
C SER A 202 -14.56 -20.80 12.91
N GLU A 203 -13.56 -21.63 12.61
CA GLU A 203 -13.67 -23.09 12.55
C GLU A 203 -13.30 -23.80 13.86
N GLN A 204 -12.64 -23.09 14.80
CA GLN A 204 -12.07 -23.71 15.99
C GLN A 204 -13.12 -24.02 17.06
N THR A 205 -12.88 -25.10 17.81
CA THR A 205 -13.67 -25.49 18.99
C THR A 205 -13.51 -24.50 20.14
N ASP A 206 -14.42 -24.51 21.10
CA ASP A 206 -14.30 -23.64 22.27
C ASP A 206 -13.07 -24.00 23.12
N GLU A 207 -12.68 -25.27 23.16
CA GLU A 207 -11.47 -25.77 23.82
C GLU A 207 -10.19 -25.25 23.15
N ASP A 208 -10.13 -25.27 21.81
CA ASP A 208 -9.00 -24.75 21.04
C ASP A 208 -8.86 -23.24 21.21
N LYS A 209 -9.99 -22.52 21.15
CA LYS A 209 -10.05 -21.07 21.40
C LYS A 209 -9.52 -20.72 22.78
N GLU A 210 -9.88 -21.47 23.81
CA GLU A 210 -9.40 -21.25 25.17
C GLU A 210 -7.91 -21.59 25.33
N SER A 211 -7.44 -22.64 24.65
CA SER A 211 -6.02 -22.98 24.60
C SER A 211 -5.21 -21.86 23.96
N LEU A 212 -5.71 -21.28 22.87
CA LEU A 212 -5.06 -20.17 22.17
C LEU A 212 -5.04 -18.89 22.99
N ARG A 213 -6.11 -18.56 23.73
CA ARG A 213 -6.09 -17.43 24.68
C ARG A 213 -4.95 -17.57 25.69
N LYS A 214 -4.67 -18.78 26.18
CA LYS A 214 -3.54 -19.04 27.10
C LYS A 214 -2.20 -18.87 26.40
N ILE A 215 -2.05 -19.36 25.17
CA ILE A 215 -0.83 -19.20 24.35
C ILE A 215 -0.50 -17.71 24.17
N VAL A 216 -1.49 -16.90 23.77
CA VAL A 216 -1.35 -15.45 23.60
C VAL A 216 -1.02 -14.78 24.93
N LYS A 217 -1.75 -15.11 26.00
CA LYS A 217 -1.51 -14.55 27.35
C LYS A 217 -0.12 -14.87 27.90
N ASN A 218 0.43 -16.03 27.55
CA ASN A 218 1.79 -16.44 27.93
C ASN A 218 2.89 -15.80 27.07
N GLY A 219 2.53 -15.01 26.04
CA GLY A 219 3.47 -14.38 25.12
C GLY A 219 4.10 -15.34 24.11
N GLN A 220 3.51 -16.53 23.91
CA GLN A 220 4.02 -17.50 22.95
C GLN A 220 3.67 -17.13 21.50
N LEU A 221 2.52 -16.49 21.30
CA LEU A 221 2.07 -15.92 20.03
C LEU A 221 1.95 -14.41 20.19
N GLU A 222 2.65 -13.65 19.35
CA GLU A 222 2.46 -12.19 19.22
C GLU A 222 1.73 -11.89 17.91
N PHE A 223 0.55 -11.26 18.00
CA PHE A 223 -0.04 -10.60 16.82
C PHE A 223 0.72 -9.31 16.55
N VAL A 224 1.34 -9.23 15.38
CA VAL A 224 2.16 -8.09 14.93
C VAL A 224 1.39 -7.27 13.91
N GLY A 225 1.41 -5.94 14.05
CA GLY A 225 0.51 -5.02 13.34
C GLY A 225 -0.93 -5.14 13.84
N GLY A 226 -1.52 -6.33 13.76
CA GLY A 226 -2.89 -6.63 14.20
C GLY A 226 -3.97 -6.09 13.27
N ALA A 227 -3.58 -5.58 12.10
CA ALA A 227 -4.46 -5.08 11.06
C ALA A 227 -5.08 -6.25 10.26
N TRP A 228 -6.10 -5.98 9.45
CA TRP A 228 -6.78 -7.04 8.68
C TRP A 228 -5.85 -7.69 7.65
N VAL A 229 -4.96 -6.88 7.06
CA VAL A 229 -3.93 -7.29 6.11
C VAL A 229 -2.63 -6.51 6.36
N MET A 230 -1.53 -6.99 5.78
CA MET A 230 -0.34 -6.15 5.61
C MET A 230 -0.60 -5.17 4.45
N THR A 231 -0.99 -3.96 4.80
CA THR A 231 -1.48 -2.93 3.87
C THR A 231 -0.39 -2.40 2.94
N ASP A 232 -0.74 -2.19 1.66
CA ASP A 232 0.07 -1.40 0.71
C ASP A 232 0.31 0.01 1.26
N GLU A 233 1.55 0.48 1.19
CA GLU A 233 1.91 1.80 1.69
C GLU A 233 1.91 2.89 0.61
N ALA A 234 1.76 2.55 -0.68
CA ALA A 234 1.75 3.53 -1.76
C ALA A 234 0.34 3.99 -2.16
N ASN A 235 -0.58 3.07 -2.47
CA ASN A 235 -1.87 3.37 -3.09
C ASN A 235 -3.02 3.46 -2.08
N ALA A 236 -2.89 2.82 -0.92
CA ALA A 236 -3.92 2.82 0.12
C ALA A 236 -4.18 4.25 0.64
N HIS A 237 -5.44 4.62 0.81
CA HIS A 237 -5.83 5.88 1.45
C HIS A 237 -5.88 5.71 2.96
N TYR A 238 -5.52 6.74 3.72
CA TYR A 238 -5.47 6.68 5.19
C TYR A 238 -6.82 6.28 5.82
N PHE A 239 -7.96 6.67 5.22
CA PHE A 239 -9.27 6.18 5.67
C PHE A 239 -9.36 4.66 5.61
N ASN A 240 -8.96 4.06 4.48
CA ASN A 240 -9.03 2.61 4.25
C ASN A 240 -8.12 1.88 5.24
N THR A 241 -6.89 2.36 5.42
CA THR A 241 -5.93 1.83 6.40
C THR A 241 -6.51 1.87 7.81
N ILE A 242 -7.12 2.99 8.23
CA ILE A 242 -7.76 3.08 9.55
C ILE A 242 -8.91 2.06 9.67
N MET A 243 -9.72 1.90 8.62
CA MET A 243 -10.87 0.99 8.66
C MET A 243 -10.46 -0.47 8.80
N GLU A 244 -9.45 -0.91 8.04
CA GLU A 244 -8.95 -2.29 8.09
C GLU A 244 -8.17 -2.57 9.38
N MET A 245 -7.36 -1.62 9.86
CA MET A 245 -6.75 -1.68 11.18
C MET A 245 -7.81 -1.82 12.29
N PHE A 246 -8.90 -1.05 12.21
CA PHE A 246 -10.00 -1.15 13.17
C PHE A 246 -10.67 -2.53 13.16
N GLU A 247 -10.86 -3.16 11.99
CA GLU A 247 -11.43 -4.51 11.90
C GLU A 247 -10.54 -5.54 12.62
N GLY A 248 -9.24 -5.53 12.35
CA GLY A 248 -8.29 -6.45 12.98
C GLY A 248 -8.14 -6.20 14.49
N HIS A 249 -7.95 -4.95 14.91
CA HIS A 249 -7.81 -4.58 16.32
C HIS A 249 -9.07 -4.86 17.13
N GLU A 250 -10.26 -4.58 16.58
CA GLU A 250 -11.53 -4.88 17.25
C GLU A 250 -11.73 -6.40 17.38
N PHE A 251 -11.37 -7.19 16.37
CA PHE A 251 -11.39 -8.64 16.46
C PHE A 251 -10.47 -9.16 17.58
N LEU A 252 -9.22 -8.69 17.63
CA LEU A 252 -8.25 -9.10 18.65
C LEU A 252 -8.72 -8.73 20.05
N SER A 253 -9.15 -7.48 20.23
CA SER A 253 -9.66 -6.97 21.50
C SER A 253 -10.85 -7.78 22.01
N ASN A 254 -11.81 -8.11 21.14
CA ASN A 254 -13.02 -8.84 21.51
C ASN A 254 -12.76 -10.32 21.85
N ASN A 255 -11.70 -10.94 21.34
CA ASN A 255 -11.45 -12.40 21.51
C ASN A 255 -10.31 -12.74 22.48
N PHE A 256 -9.41 -11.82 22.76
CA PHE A 256 -8.19 -12.04 23.56
C PHE A 256 -8.04 -11.03 24.71
N ASP A 257 -9.06 -10.88 25.55
CA ASP A 257 -9.04 -10.07 26.79
C ASP A 257 -8.54 -8.62 26.58
N GLY A 258 -8.96 -7.97 25.49
CA GLY A 258 -8.54 -6.61 25.18
C GLY A 258 -7.10 -6.51 24.65
N TYR A 259 -6.58 -7.54 23.99
CA TYR A 259 -5.24 -7.59 23.41
C TYR A 259 -4.91 -6.33 22.60
N GLN A 260 -3.68 -5.84 22.78
CA GLN A 260 -3.15 -4.67 22.07
C GLN A 260 -1.84 -5.08 21.39
N PRO A 261 -1.77 -5.05 20.04
CA PRO A 261 -0.51 -5.25 19.34
C PRO A 261 0.55 -4.26 19.81
N LYS A 262 1.80 -4.71 19.86
CA LYS A 262 2.92 -3.91 20.38
C LYS A 262 3.90 -3.48 19.29
N THR A 263 4.01 -4.27 18.22
CA THR A 263 4.99 -4.09 17.16
C THR A 263 4.30 -4.09 15.81
N GLN A 264 4.60 -3.12 14.95
CA GLN A 264 4.18 -3.11 13.55
C GLN A 264 5.05 -4.07 12.72
N TRP A 265 4.45 -4.69 11.71
CA TRP A 265 5.11 -5.62 10.81
C TRP A 265 4.82 -5.25 9.35
N SER A 266 5.82 -4.73 8.65
CA SER A 266 5.70 -4.30 7.25
C SER A 266 6.91 -4.80 6.44
N ILE A 267 6.94 -6.11 6.22
CA ILE A 267 8.08 -6.79 5.59
C ILE A 267 7.96 -6.87 4.07
N ASP A 268 6.76 -6.75 3.51
CA ASP A 268 6.54 -6.94 2.06
C ASP A 268 5.95 -5.77 1.26
N PRO A 269 5.40 -4.66 1.82
CA PRO A 269 5.00 -3.52 1.00
C PRO A 269 6.15 -2.90 0.19
N PHE A 270 5.88 -2.50 -1.05
CA PHE A 270 6.92 -2.18 -2.05
C PHE A 270 7.41 -0.72 -1.96
N GLY A 271 8.07 -0.40 -0.86
CA GLY A 271 8.40 0.95 -0.44
C GLY A 271 7.54 1.35 0.77
N LEU A 272 8.03 2.29 1.56
CA LEU A 272 7.47 2.56 2.89
C LEU A 272 7.02 4.02 3.01
N SER A 273 5.79 4.21 3.47
CA SER A 273 5.19 5.50 3.73
C SER A 273 5.43 5.95 5.15
N THR A 274 5.60 7.26 5.34
CA THR A 274 5.66 7.84 6.70
C THR A 274 4.28 7.86 7.40
N THR A 275 3.18 7.71 6.65
CA THR A 275 1.82 7.78 7.20
C THR A 275 1.44 6.51 7.98
N ILE A 276 1.82 5.32 7.50
CA ILE A 276 1.42 4.06 8.16
C ILE A 276 1.99 3.94 9.58
N PRO A 277 3.30 4.17 9.84
CA PRO A 277 3.84 4.21 11.20
C PRO A 277 3.16 5.27 12.08
N HIS A 278 2.72 6.39 11.51
CA HIS A 278 2.00 7.41 12.27
C HIS A 278 0.63 6.91 12.74
N LEU A 279 -0.15 6.27 11.88
CA LEU A 279 -1.45 5.70 12.23
C LEU A 279 -1.30 4.56 13.26
N MET A 280 -0.24 3.77 13.15
CA MET A 280 0.14 2.74 14.13
C MET A 280 0.48 3.38 15.49
N GLN A 281 1.30 4.45 15.50
CA GLN A 281 1.62 5.24 16.70
C GLN A 281 0.37 5.73 17.41
N LEU A 282 -0.57 6.31 16.65
CA LEU A 282 -1.82 6.82 17.17
C LEU A 282 -2.76 5.71 17.65
N SER A 283 -2.57 4.48 17.18
CA SER A 283 -3.29 3.28 17.67
C SER A 283 -2.67 2.69 18.94
N GLY A 284 -1.47 3.14 19.33
CA GLY A 284 -0.76 2.69 20.53
C GLY A 284 0.47 1.81 20.26
N ILE A 285 0.76 1.49 18.99
CA ILE A 285 1.92 0.71 18.55
C ILE A 285 3.07 1.66 18.28
N LYS A 286 4.19 1.56 19.01
CA LYS A 286 5.25 2.59 18.99
C LYS A 286 6.55 2.14 18.34
N GLN A 287 6.58 0.92 17.82
CA GLN A 287 7.76 0.30 17.24
C GLN A 287 7.38 -0.63 16.09
N GLY A 288 8.30 -0.92 15.18
CA GLY A 288 8.02 -1.80 14.05
C GLY A 288 9.24 -2.31 13.30
N VAL A 289 9.04 -3.46 12.64
CA VAL A 289 10.00 -4.06 11.71
C VAL A 289 9.53 -3.83 10.28
N PHE A 290 10.44 -3.36 9.45
CA PHE A 290 10.19 -2.98 8.06
C PHE A 290 11.26 -3.57 7.15
N ASN A 291 11.03 -3.66 5.83
CA ASN A 291 12.03 -4.23 4.93
C ASN A 291 12.31 -3.45 3.64
N ARG A 292 11.34 -3.39 2.71
CA ARG A 292 11.61 -3.04 1.31
C ARG A 292 11.84 -1.54 1.11
N ILE A 293 13.10 -1.14 1.19
CA ILE A 293 13.60 0.18 0.80
C ILE A 293 14.67 0.04 -0.28
N HIS A 294 15.01 1.14 -0.95
CA HIS A 294 16.00 1.16 -2.03
C HIS A 294 17.34 0.51 -1.60
N HIS A 295 17.86 -0.43 -2.40
CA HIS A 295 19.07 -1.20 -2.07
C HIS A 295 20.30 -0.32 -1.74
N THR A 296 20.56 0.73 -2.53
CA THR A 296 21.64 1.69 -2.26
C THR A 296 21.46 2.44 -0.93
N ILE A 297 20.22 2.69 -0.49
CA ILE A 297 19.96 3.28 0.83
C ILE A 297 20.32 2.28 1.94
N LYS A 298 20.01 0.98 1.78
CA LYS A 298 20.45 -0.06 2.74
C LYS A 298 21.98 -0.09 2.89
N ASN A 299 22.73 0.09 1.80
CA ASN A 299 24.20 0.20 1.86
C ASN A 299 24.65 1.40 2.71
N ALA A 300 24.06 2.58 2.47
CA ALA A 300 24.37 3.78 3.25
C ALA A 300 24.00 3.61 4.74
N MET A 301 22.87 2.95 5.04
CA MET A 301 22.43 2.68 6.40
C MET A 301 23.35 1.70 7.14
N ALA A 302 23.89 0.70 6.44
CA ALA A 302 24.88 -0.22 6.99
C ALA A 302 26.16 0.52 7.42
N ASP A 303 26.70 1.38 6.54
CA ASP A 303 27.91 2.14 6.81
C ASP A 303 27.73 3.14 7.98
N GLN A 304 26.53 3.72 8.13
CA GLN A 304 26.22 4.73 9.14
C GLN A 304 25.59 4.18 10.42
N ARG A 305 25.29 2.87 10.46
CA ARG A 305 24.58 2.19 11.55
C ARG A 305 23.25 2.87 11.88
N THR A 306 22.40 3.01 10.87
CA THR A 306 21.12 3.72 10.96
C THR A 306 19.91 2.87 10.59
N PHE A 307 20.05 1.53 10.50
CA PHE A 307 18.91 0.61 10.34
C PHE A 307 17.88 0.68 11.48
N GLU A 308 18.34 1.13 12.66
CA GLU A 308 17.49 1.47 13.79
C GLU A 308 17.40 3.01 13.88
N PHE A 309 16.20 3.57 13.86
CA PHE A 309 15.96 5.02 13.96
C PHE A 309 14.59 5.38 14.55
N ILE A 310 14.45 6.62 15.01
CA ILE A 310 13.16 7.21 15.38
C ILE A 310 12.55 7.90 14.16
N TRP A 311 11.47 7.35 13.61
CA TRP A 311 10.76 7.92 12.48
C TRP A 311 9.79 9.00 12.95
N ARG A 312 10.00 10.23 12.48
CA ARG A 312 9.20 11.41 12.80
C ARG A 312 8.44 11.91 11.58
N GLN A 313 7.26 12.44 11.86
CA GLN A 313 6.45 13.11 10.85
C GLN A 313 7.11 14.43 10.41
N PRO A 314 7.19 14.73 9.11
CA PRO A 314 7.76 15.98 8.60
C PRO A 314 7.14 17.26 9.18
N PHE A 315 5.84 17.24 9.53
CA PHE A 315 5.16 18.37 10.18
C PHE A 315 5.45 18.49 11.68
N ALA A 316 6.14 17.52 12.29
CA ALA A 316 6.37 17.42 13.73
C ALA A 316 7.80 16.99 14.11
N VAL A 317 8.80 17.27 13.27
CA VAL A 317 10.21 16.84 13.46
C VAL A 317 10.82 17.25 14.82
N ASN A 318 10.40 18.39 15.36
CA ASN A 318 10.87 18.93 16.64
C ASN A 318 10.09 18.42 17.86
N SER A 319 9.13 17.50 17.66
CA SER A 319 8.30 16.94 18.72
C SER A 319 8.57 15.45 18.86
N SER A 320 8.76 14.99 20.10
CA SER A 320 8.85 13.56 20.42
C SER A 320 7.49 12.89 20.64
N LYS A 321 6.38 13.66 20.58
CA LYS A 321 5.01 13.16 20.83
C LYS A 321 4.64 11.98 19.94
N ASN A 322 5.14 12.00 18.70
CA ASN A 322 4.80 11.04 17.64
C ASN A 322 6.02 10.18 17.23
N ASP A 323 7.01 10.04 18.12
CA ASP A 323 8.18 9.20 17.87
C ASP A 323 7.77 7.75 17.67
N PHE A 324 8.24 7.14 16.58
CA PHE A 324 8.03 5.73 16.27
C PHE A 324 9.38 5.05 16.04
N LEU A 325 9.66 3.98 16.78
CA LEU A 325 10.93 3.26 16.70
C LEU A 325 10.93 2.25 15.54
N CYS A 326 11.82 2.43 14.59
CA CYS A 326 11.90 1.59 13.40
C CYS A 326 13.13 0.69 13.43
N HIS A 327 12.94 -0.55 12.98
CA HIS A 327 14.00 -1.43 12.53
C HIS A 327 13.77 -1.75 11.04
N ILE A 328 14.62 -1.24 10.17
CA ILE A 328 14.67 -1.66 8.76
C ILE A 328 15.59 -2.89 8.68
N MET A 329 15.07 -4.01 8.18
CA MET A 329 15.86 -5.21 7.96
C MET A 329 16.96 -4.94 6.92
N PRO A 330 18.21 -5.34 7.17
CA PRO A 330 19.29 -5.20 6.20
C PRO A 330 19.08 -6.07 4.95
N TYR A 331 18.44 -7.22 5.10
CA TYR A 331 18.20 -8.21 4.05
C TYR A 331 16.71 -8.47 3.84
N LEU A 332 16.36 -9.24 2.80
CA LEU A 332 14.99 -9.75 2.61
C LEU A 332 14.54 -10.56 3.82
N TYR A 333 13.24 -10.77 4.01
CA TYR A 333 12.67 -11.37 5.23
C TYR A 333 12.72 -12.90 5.26
N PHE A 334 13.28 -13.51 4.21
CA PHE A 334 13.48 -14.94 4.08
C PHE A 334 14.63 -15.44 4.96
N ALA A 335 14.49 -16.65 5.51
CA ALA A 335 15.48 -17.27 6.39
C ALA A 335 16.89 -17.37 5.75
N ASP A 336 16.97 -17.75 4.47
CA ASP A 336 18.24 -17.92 3.75
C ASP A 336 18.94 -16.58 3.41
N TYR A 337 18.26 -15.44 3.61
CA TYR A 337 18.81 -14.11 3.37
C TYR A 337 19.27 -13.40 4.65
N GLN A 338 19.05 -13.97 5.84
CA GLN A 338 19.18 -13.21 7.08
C GLN A 338 20.61 -12.85 7.52
N CYS A 339 21.64 -13.25 6.79
CA CYS A 339 23.02 -12.99 7.19
C CYS A 339 23.96 -12.63 6.03
N PRO A 340 25.13 -12.05 6.35
CA PRO A 340 26.13 -11.59 5.38
C PRO A 340 26.53 -12.59 4.30
N ASP A 341 26.77 -13.85 4.67
CA ASP A 341 27.05 -14.92 3.73
C ASP A 341 25.80 -15.79 3.52
N ARG A 342 25.13 -15.56 2.39
CA ARG A 342 23.92 -16.32 1.99
C ARG A 342 24.13 -17.83 2.00
N LYS A 343 25.32 -18.33 1.60
CA LYS A 343 25.58 -19.78 1.60
C LYS A 343 25.55 -20.34 3.01
N VAL A 344 26.08 -19.60 3.98
CA VAL A 344 26.02 -19.95 5.40
C VAL A 344 24.57 -19.90 5.89
N CYS A 345 23.84 -18.83 5.60
CA CYS A 345 22.44 -18.64 6.02
C CYS A 345 21.49 -19.71 5.49
N SER A 346 21.69 -20.16 4.25
CA SER A 346 20.87 -21.22 3.65
C SER A 346 20.92 -22.55 4.44
N ARG A 347 21.94 -22.76 5.28
CA ARG A 347 22.01 -23.92 6.20
C ARG A 347 21.20 -23.73 7.47
N PHE A 348 20.69 -22.54 7.76
CA PHE A 348 19.80 -22.26 8.87
C PHE A 348 18.36 -22.05 8.41
N ASP A 349 18.11 -22.15 7.09
CA ASP A 349 16.78 -22.30 6.54
C ASP A 349 16.29 -23.75 6.70
N PHE A 350 15.57 -24.02 7.79
CA PHE A 350 15.02 -25.35 8.11
C PHE A 350 13.76 -25.71 7.31
N TYR A 351 13.30 -24.81 6.42
CA TYR A 351 12.38 -25.18 5.37
C TYR A 351 13.09 -26.13 4.38
N ASN A 352 14.23 -25.69 3.83
CA ASN A 352 15.01 -26.44 2.84
C ASN A 352 16.04 -27.42 3.45
N ARG A 353 16.50 -27.18 4.69
CA ARG A 353 17.38 -28.10 5.43
C ARG A 353 16.56 -29.15 6.17
N PHE A 354 16.64 -30.40 5.73
CA PHE A 354 15.99 -31.54 6.38
C PHE A 354 16.76 -32.10 7.58
N GLU A 355 18.07 -31.88 7.65
CA GLU A 355 18.92 -32.35 8.75
C GLU A 355 18.79 -31.43 9.97
N LEU A 356 18.45 -32.02 11.12
CA LEU A 356 18.41 -31.32 12.41
C LEU A 356 19.79 -30.90 12.90
N ILE A 357 19.86 -29.80 13.62
CA ILE A 357 21.00 -29.53 14.50
C ILE A 357 20.86 -30.44 15.74
N THR A 358 21.89 -31.23 16.01
CA THR A 358 21.98 -32.20 17.10
C THR A 358 23.29 -32.02 17.85
N SER A 359 23.52 -32.79 18.92
CA SER A 359 24.79 -32.78 19.65
C SER A 359 26.03 -33.10 18.80
N VAL A 360 25.86 -33.66 17.60
CA VAL A 360 26.96 -34.02 16.69
C VAL A 360 27.47 -32.82 15.90
N ASN A 361 26.56 -31.99 15.35
CA ASN A 361 26.90 -30.87 14.44
C ASN A 361 26.74 -29.48 15.09
N VAL A 362 26.11 -29.38 16.28
CA VAL A 362 25.82 -28.10 16.94
C VAL A 362 27.03 -27.21 17.15
N LYS A 363 28.23 -27.77 17.38
CA LYS A 363 29.44 -26.97 17.60
C LYS A 363 29.83 -26.18 16.34
N GLU A 364 29.77 -26.82 15.18
CA GLU A 364 30.13 -26.20 13.90
C GLU A 364 29.04 -25.22 13.46
N ASP A 365 27.78 -25.67 13.49
CA ASP A 365 26.63 -24.83 13.15
C ASP A 365 26.54 -23.58 14.05
N ALA A 366 26.75 -23.72 15.37
CA ALA A 366 26.77 -22.58 16.28
C ALA A 366 27.95 -21.62 16.01
N ALA A 367 29.13 -22.15 15.67
CA ALA A 367 30.27 -21.30 15.34
C ALA A 367 29.98 -20.44 14.10
N ASP A 368 29.44 -21.05 13.05
CA ASP A 368 29.11 -20.38 11.80
C ASP A 368 27.97 -19.36 12.00
N PHE A 369 26.91 -19.73 12.75
CA PHE A 369 25.80 -18.82 13.05
C PHE A 369 26.27 -17.61 13.87
N LEU A 370 27.11 -17.83 14.89
CA LEU A 370 27.67 -16.76 15.71
C LEU A 370 28.59 -15.83 14.93
N GLU A 371 29.37 -16.36 13.98
CA GLU A 371 30.16 -15.52 13.08
C GLU A 371 29.25 -14.60 12.26
N GLN A 372 28.22 -15.15 11.64
CA GLN A 372 27.25 -14.36 10.87
C GLN A 372 26.52 -13.32 11.73
N ALA A 373 26.13 -13.66 12.96
CA ALA A 373 25.52 -12.73 13.89
C ALA A 373 26.47 -11.59 14.28
N ARG A 374 27.76 -11.87 14.51
CA ARG A 374 28.78 -10.85 14.80
C ARG A 374 29.14 -9.98 13.60
N LEU A 375 29.02 -10.51 12.39
CA LEU A 375 29.17 -9.70 11.17
C LEU A 375 27.96 -8.78 10.99
N LYS A 376 26.74 -9.32 11.15
CA LYS A 376 25.49 -8.57 11.05
C LYS A 376 25.36 -7.49 12.14
N SER A 377 25.88 -7.73 13.35
CA SER A 377 25.85 -6.74 14.44
C SER A 377 26.59 -5.44 14.10
N GLN A 378 27.53 -5.46 13.15
CA GLN A 378 28.31 -4.28 12.77
C GLN A 378 27.47 -3.20 12.07
N PHE A 379 26.27 -3.56 11.60
CA PHE A 379 25.28 -2.65 11.02
C PHE A 379 24.46 -1.89 12.05
N TYR A 380 24.50 -2.30 13.31
CA TYR A 380 23.65 -1.75 14.37
C TYR A 380 24.46 -0.95 15.39
N ARG A 381 23.77 -0.18 16.21
CA ARG A 381 24.39 0.60 17.29
C ARG A 381 24.60 -0.22 18.55
N THR A 382 23.73 -1.20 18.77
CA THR A 382 23.84 -2.16 19.88
C THR A 382 24.39 -3.51 19.39
N ASP A 383 24.77 -4.37 20.32
CA ASP A 383 25.11 -5.78 20.10
C ASP A 383 23.87 -6.70 20.25
N THR A 384 22.70 -6.19 19.88
CA THR A 384 21.45 -6.95 19.82
C THR A 384 21.07 -7.13 18.35
N VAL A 385 20.90 -8.37 17.90
CA VAL A 385 20.69 -8.68 16.49
C VAL A 385 19.41 -9.49 16.28
N LEU A 386 18.64 -9.08 15.27
CA LEU A 386 17.39 -9.71 14.88
C LEU A 386 17.60 -10.62 13.65
N PHE A 387 17.03 -11.82 13.68
CA PHE A 387 16.98 -12.79 12.58
C PHE A 387 15.53 -13.22 12.35
N LEU A 388 15.04 -13.08 11.12
CA LEU A 388 13.71 -13.57 10.74
C LEU A 388 13.80 -15.00 10.23
N GLN A 389 13.06 -15.91 10.86
CA GLN A 389 13.05 -17.31 10.48
C GLN A 389 11.69 -17.67 9.86
N GLY A 390 11.62 -17.55 8.55
CA GLY A 390 10.42 -17.85 7.77
C GLY A 390 10.57 -17.44 6.31
N HIS A 391 9.54 -17.73 5.54
CA HIS A 391 9.34 -17.38 4.14
C HIS A 391 7.81 -17.30 3.90
N ASP A 392 7.41 -16.95 2.68
CA ASP A 392 6.05 -17.10 2.16
C ASP A 392 5.52 -18.51 2.41
N PHE A 393 4.42 -18.61 3.17
CA PHE A 393 3.71 -19.85 3.49
C PHE A 393 4.58 -20.96 4.11
N ASP A 394 5.65 -20.59 4.81
CA ASP A 394 6.43 -21.50 5.64
C ASP A 394 5.57 -22.11 6.78
N PHE A 395 6.09 -23.12 7.46
CA PHE A 395 5.41 -23.76 8.61
C PHE A 395 4.11 -24.52 8.27
N THR A 396 3.86 -24.82 7.00
CA THR A 396 2.68 -25.59 6.53
C THR A 396 2.64 -27.03 7.06
N THR A 397 3.79 -27.65 7.34
CA THR A 397 3.87 -29.04 7.84
C THR A 397 4.44 -29.12 9.25
N ALA A 398 3.96 -30.08 10.06
CA ALA A 398 4.51 -30.35 11.39
C ALA A 398 6.02 -30.57 11.37
N GLY A 399 6.55 -31.24 10.34
CA GLY A 399 8.00 -31.45 10.19
C GLY A 399 8.81 -30.16 10.06
N GLN A 400 8.27 -29.10 9.47
CA GLN A 400 8.96 -27.79 9.42
C GLN A 400 9.03 -27.16 10.82
N TRP A 401 7.93 -27.22 11.58
CA TRP A 401 7.92 -26.77 12.97
C TRP A 401 8.93 -27.52 13.83
N GLU A 402 8.97 -28.86 13.74
CA GLU A 402 9.94 -29.69 14.46
C GLU A 402 11.37 -29.30 14.11
N ARG A 403 11.68 -29.18 12.81
CA ARG A 403 13.04 -28.88 12.37
C ARG A 403 13.51 -27.51 12.82
N THR A 404 12.67 -26.49 12.67
CA THR A 404 12.99 -25.15 13.13
C THR A 404 13.15 -25.11 14.66
N TYR A 405 12.16 -25.59 15.41
CA TYR A 405 12.17 -25.52 16.87
C TYR A 405 13.34 -26.31 17.47
N PHE A 406 13.49 -27.60 17.14
CA PHE A 406 14.52 -28.43 17.77
C PHE A 406 15.93 -28.00 17.39
N SER A 407 16.15 -27.51 16.16
CA SER A 407 17.47 -27.03 15.75
C SER A 407 17.87 -25.75 16.47
N PHE A 408 16.98 -24.74 16.52
CA PHE A 408 17.27 -23.51 17.26
C PHE A 408 17.30 -23.73 18.77
N LYS A 409 16.49 -24.65 19.32
CA LYS A 409 16.54 -25.01 20.73
C LYS A 409 17.88 -25.64 21.11
N THR A 410 18.34 -26.61 20.31
CA THR A 410 19.63 -27.27 20.51
C THR A 410 20.78 -26.26 20.40
N MET A 411 20.72 -25.37 19.42
CA MET A 411 21.71 -24.31 19.25
C MET A 411 21.68 -23.31 20.43
N ALA A 412 20.50 -22.92 20.90
CA ALA A 412 20.36 -22.02 22.05
C ALA A 412 20.88 -22.65 23.34
N ASP A 413 20.57 -23.92 23.60
CA ASP A 413 21.08 -24.65 24.75
C ASP A 413 22.60 -24.77 24.72
N TYR A 414 23.19 -25.02 23.55
CA TYR A 414 24.63 -25.05 23.39
C TYR A 414 25.25 -23.67 23.60
N ILE A 415 24.75 -22.62 22.94
CA ILE A 415 25.32 -21.27 23.02
C ILE A 415 25.21 -20.73 24.45
N ASN A 416 24.02 -20.81 25.05
CA ASN A 416 23.72 -20.16 26.33
C ASN A 416 24.42 -20.84 27.52
N ASN A 417 24.77 -22.13 27.42
CA ASN A 417 25.52 -22.84 28.45
C ASN A 417 27.05 -22.67 28.33
N ASN A 418 27.56 -22.22 27.19
CA ASN A 418 28.99 -22.04 26.95
C ASN A 418 29.39 -20.55 27.10
N LYS A 419 29.72 -20.15 28.33
CA LYS A 419 30.05 -18.75 28.67
C LYS A 419 31.20 -18.16 27.83
N ASP A 420 32.14 -18.99 27.37
CA ASP A 420 33.27 -18.56 26.54
C ASP A 420 32.84 -18.07 25.15
N LEU A 421 31.62 -18.39 24.71
CA LEU A 421 31.08 -17.90 23.45
C LEU A 421 30.57 -16.46 23.53
N ASN A 422 30.41 -15.89 24.73
CA ASN A 422 29.90 -14.53 24.96
C ASN A 422 28.70 -14.20 24.06
N ALA A 423 27.68 -15.04 24.09
CA ALA A 423 26.48 -14.86 23.30
C ALA A 423 25.28 -15.46 24.02
N THR A 424 24.11 -14.89 23.75
CA THR A 424 22.82 -15.46 24.13
C THR A 424 21.93 -15.56 22.89
N LEU A 425 21.33 -16.73 22.67
CA LEU A 425 20.37 -16.97 21.58
C LEU A 425 18.97 -17.15 22.16
N HIS A 426 18.02 -16.40 21.61
CA HIS A 426 16.61 -16.38 21.97
C HIS A 426 15.75 -16.81 20.77
N ILE A 427 14.82 -17.73 21.01
CA ILE A 427 13.63 -17.90 20.15
C ILE A 427 12.58 -16.96 20.74
N ALA A 428 12.21 -15.92 19.99
CA ALA A 428 11.60 -14.73 20.55
C ALA A 428 10.50 -14.14 19.65
N THR A 429 9.83 -13.14 20.19
CA THR A 429 8.96 -12.21 19.47
C THR A 429 9.66 -10.86 19.24
N PRO A 430 9.21 -10.04 18.27
CA PRO A 430 9.79 -8.72 18.04
C PRO A 430 9.70 -7.80 19.26
N SER A 431 8.65 -7.91 20.07
CA SER A 431 8.53 -7.12 21.30
C SER A 431 9.68 -7.39 22.28
N GLU A 432 10.06 -8.66 22.45
CA GLU A 432 11.18 -9.06 23.31
C GLU A 432 12.52 -8.50 22.80
N TYR A 433 12.72 -8.47 21.47
CA TYR A 433 13.90 -7.84 20.85
C TYR A 433 13.96 -6.33 21.13
N PHE A 434 12.87 -5.61 20.88
CA PHE A 434 12.82 -4.15 21.11
C PHE A 434 12.98 -3.80 22.59
N GLU A 435 12.44 -4.60 23.51
CA GLU A 435 12.61 -4.39 24.96
C GLU A 435 14.09 -4.41 25.35
N VAL A 436 14.85 -5.43 24.89
CA VAL A 436 16.28 -5.54 25.19
C VAL A 436 17.09 -4.45 24.49
N MET A 437 16.83 -4.20 23.21
CA MET A 437 17.55 -3.21 22.42
C MET A 437 17.35 -1.79 22.98
N THR A 438 16.11 -1.40 23.30
CA THR A 438 15.81 -0.07 23.86
C THR A 438 16.43 0.11 25.24
N LYS A 439 16.41 -0.92 26.10
CA LYS A 439 17.08 -0.89 27.40
C LYS A 439 18.58 -0.61 27.26
N LYS A 440 19.26 -1.25 26.30
CA LYS A 440 20.69 -0.97 26.03
C LYS A 440 20.92 0.45 25.54
N LEU A 441 20.06 0.99 24.68
CA LEU A 441 20.17 2.38 24.22
C LEU A 441 19.99 3.43 25.33
N THR A 442 19.48 3.06 26.51
CA THR A 442 19.42 3.96 27.68
C THR A 442 20.74 4.06 28.45
N THR A 443 21.73 3.20 28.17
CA THR A 443 23.03 3.23 28.83
C THR A 443 23.99 4.15 28.08
N GLU A 444 25.00 4.68 28.78
CA GLU A 444 26.06 5.51 28.15
C GLU A 444 27.05 4.69 27.29
N GLU A 445 26.90 3.36 27.26
CA GLU A 445 27.78 2.44 26.54
C GLU A 445 27.55 2.49 25.02
N TYR A 446 26.32 2.72 24.59
CA TYR A 446 25.93 2.70 23.18
C TYR A 446 25.60 4.11 22.67
N PRO A 447 25.92 4.43 21.40
CA PRO A 447 25.57 5.73 20.83
C PRO A 447 24.05 5.88 20.70
N PRO A 448 23.51 7.10 20.91
CA PRO A 448 22.08 7.34 20.82
C PRO A 448 21.57 7.06 19.40
N ILE A 449 20.35 6.56 19.27
CA ILE A 449 19.73 6.27 17.97
C ILE A 449 19.41 7.57 17.18
N PRO A 450 19.56 7.62 15.84
CA PRO A 450 19.23 8.81 15.06
C PRO A 450 17.71 8.94 14.87
N SER A 451 17.27 10.11 14.40
CA SER A 451 15.88 10.30 13.93
C SER A 451 15.83 10.51 12.43
N MET A 452 14.72 10.14 11.79
CA MET A 452 14.49 10.34 10.36
C MET A 452 13.12 10.95 10.06
N SER A 453 13.00 11.71 8.97
CA SER A 453 11.72 12.20 8.40
C SER A 453 11.65 11.93 6.89
N GLY A 454 10.43 11.83 6.37
CA GLY A 454 10.15 11.50 4.97
C GLY A 454 9.79 10.03 4.76
N ASP A 455 9.63 9.62 3.51
CA ASP A 455 9.27 8.25 3.11
C ASP A 455 10.40 7.56 2.35
N PHE A 456 10.22 6.27 2.04
CA PHE A 456 11.18 5.44 1.30
C PHE A 456 10.66 5.08 -0.09
N PHE A 457 10.13 6.07 -0.82
CA PHE A 457 9.72 5.93 -2.22
C PHE A 457 10.64 6.69 -3.19
N PRO A 458 10.87 6.15 -4.41
CA PRO A 458 10.42 4.84 -4.88
C PRO A 458 11.32 3.68 -4.41
N TYR A 459 10.75 2.48 -4.32
CA TYR A 459 11.48 1.25 -4.02
C TYR A 459 12.24 0.75 -5.26
N SER A 460 13.44 0.23 -5.02
CA SER A 460 14.23 -0.49 -6.01
C SER A 460 15.05 -1.58 -5.31
N GLU A 461 14.95 -2.81 -5.80
CA GLU A 461 15.73 -3.95 -5.30
C GLU A 461 17.15 -4.01 -5.87
N SER A 462 17.38 -3.43 -7.05
CA SER A 462 18.65 -3.44 -7.77
C SER A 462 18.68 -2.32 -8.80
N THR A 463 19.86 -2.04 -9.34
CA THR A 463 20.06 -1.06 -10.41
C THR A 463 19.07 -1.31 -11.57
N HIS A 464 18.39 -0.26 -12.04
CA HIS A 464 17.34 -0.29 -13.08
C HIS A 464 16.00 -0.97 -12.73
N HIS A 465 15.76 -1.46 -11.51
CA HIS A 465 14.53 -2.19 -11.15
C HIS A 465 13.62 -1.35 -10.25
N TYR A 466 13.06 -0.25 -10.76
CA TYR A 466 12.16 0.60 -9.98
C TYR A 466 10.73 0.08 -10.01
N TRP A 467 10.18 -0.17 -8.82
CA TRP A 467 8.83 -0.68 -8.65
C TRP A 467 7.87 0.51 -8.63
N THR A 468 7.73 1.18 -9.76
CA THR A 468 6.84 2.34 -9.92
C THR A 468 5.68 2.06 -10.87
N GLY A 469 5.65 0.88 -11.51
CA GLY A 469 4.55 0.44 -12.36
C GLY A 469 3.28 0.16 -11.56
N TYR A 470 3.41 -0.43 -10.36
CA TYR A 470 2.28 -0.78 -9.50
C TYR A 470 1.53 0.43 -8.94
N PHE A 471 2.11 1.63 -9.01
CA PHE A 471 1.37 2.85 -8.71
C PHE A 471 0.16 3.02 -9.63
N THR A 472 0.18 2.40 -10.82
CA THR A 472 -0.91 2.51 -11.82
C THR A 472 -1.53 1.17 -12.21
N SER A 473 -0.82 0.04 -12.10
CA SER A 473 -1.32 -1.29 -12.53
C SER A 473 -2.75 -1.59 -12.09
N ARG A 474 -3.62 -2.00 -13.04
CA ARG A 474 -5.05 -2.29 -12.81
C ARG A 474 -5.84 -1.11 -12.20
N PRO A 475 -5.78 0.08 -12.82
CA PRO A 475 -6.39 1.31 -12.29
C PRO A 475 -7.92 1.25 -12.19
N PHE A 476 -8.59 0.39 -12.96
CA PHE A 476 -10.04 0.12 -12.80
C PHE A 476 -10.39 -0.25 -11.35
N TYR A 477 -9.64 -1.16 -10.73
CA TYR A 477 -9.91 -1.60 -9.36
C TYR A 477 -9.41 -0.58 -8.32
N LYS A 478 -8.36 0.20 -8.65
CA LYS A 478 -7.95 1.36 -7.83
C LYS A 478 -9.05 2.44 -7.78
N HIS A 479 -9.79 2.65 -8.87
CA HIS A 479 -10.96 3.52 -8.88
C HIS A 479 -12.10 2.91 -8.04
N MET A 480 -12.36 1.62 -8.21
CA MET A 480 -13.40 0.90 -7.46
C MET A 480 -13.15 0.92 -5.94
N ASP A 481 -11.90 0.86 -5.50
CA ASP A 481 -11.51 1.02 -4.09
C ASP A 481 -12.03 2.35 -3.49
N ARG A 482 -11.86 3.45 -4.23
CA ARG A 482 -12.20 4.80 -3.75
C ARG A 482 -13.69 5.05 -3.79
N GLU A 483 -14.38 4.49 -4.79
CA GLU A 483 -15.83 4.41 -4.79
C GLU A 483 -16.35 3.65 -3.57
N LEU A 484 -15.85 2.43 -3.33
CA LEU A 484 -16.30 1.62 -2.20
C LEU A 484 -16.00 2.29 -0.87
N ALA A 485 -14.83 2.93 -0.71
CA ALA A 485 -14.48 3.67 0.50
C ALA A 485 -15.51 4.77 0.83
N HIS A 486 -15.97 5.52 -0.18
CA HIS A 486 -17.03 6.51 -0.03
C HIS A 486 -18.35 5.88 0.44
N TYR A 487 -18.75 4.76 -0.17
CA TYR A 487 -19.99 4.07 0.19
C TYR A 487 -19.94 3.43 1.58
N ILE A 488 -18.81 2.84 1.98
CA ILE A 488 -18.58 2.33 3.34
C ILE A 488 -18.68 3.46 4.35
N ARG A 489 -17.97 4.57 4.12
CA ARG A 489 -18.03 5.75 5.01
C ARG A 489 -19.46 6.23 5.19
N SER A 490 -20.21 6.32 4.09
CA SER A 490 -21.62 6.77 4.10
C SER A 490 -22.53 5.78 4.83
N ALA A 491 -22.35 4.48 4.59
CA ALA A 491 -23.09 3.41 5.24
C ALA A 491 -22.82 3.37 6.75
N ASP A 492 -21.57 3.50 7.19
CA ASP A 492 -21.18 3.55 8.60
C ASP A 492 -21.84 4.74 9.32
N ILE A 493 -21.77 5.95 8.74
CA ILE A 493 -22.38 7.15 9.32
C ILE A 493 -23.89 6.97 9.46
N LEU A 494 -24.56 6.59 8.38
CA LEU A 494 -26.03 6.46 8.35
C LEU A 494 -26.52 5.33 9.26
N PHE A 495 -25.83 4.18 9.23
CA PHE A 495 -26.15 3.06 10.12
C PHE A 495 -25.98 3.46 11.59
N SER A 496 -24.88 4.13 11.94
CA SER A 496 -24.61 4.52 13.32
C SER A 496 -25.65 5.52 13.85
N LEU A 497 -26.10 6.45 13.01
CA LEU A 497 -27.19 7.38 13.33
C LEU A 497 -28.53 6.65 13.48
N ALA A 498 -28.84 5.70 12.59
CA ALA A 498 -30.05 4.88 12.66
C ALA A 498 -30.05 4.03 13.95
N ASN A 499 -28.94 3.37 14.26
CA ASN A 499 -28.77 2.58 15.46
C ASN A 499 -28.89 3.43 16.74
N TRP A 500 -28.37 4.66 16.74
CA TRP A 500 -28.56 5.62 17.83
C TRP A 500 -30.04 5.96 18.05
N LYS A 501 -30.76 6.36 16.98
CA LYS A 501 -32.20 6.68 17.07
C LYS A 501 -32.99 5.47 17.59
N TYR A 502 -32.71 4.27 17.08
CA TYR A 502 -33.43 3.05 17.45
C TYR A 502 -33.21 2.62 18.89
N THR A 503 -31.97 2.69 19.37
CA THR A 503 -31.63 2.32 20.77
C THR A 503 -32.37 3.23 21.77
N LYS A 504 -32.61 4.50 21.43
CA LYS A 504 -33.39 5.42 22.26
C LYS A 504 -34.90 5.13 22.25
N GLU A 505 -35.44 4.71 21.10
CA GLU A 505 -36.88 4.42 20.95
C GLU A 505 -37.26 3.04 21.51
N SER A 506 -36.32 2.10 21.56
CA SER A 506 -36.51 0.75 22.07
C SER A 506 -35.36 0.37 23.00
N GLU A 507 -35.52 0.61 24.31
CA GLU A 507 -34.50 0.32 25.35
C GLU A 507 -33.99 -1.13 25.35
N LYS A 508 -34.63 -2.05 24.63
CA LYS A 508 -34.28 -3.48 24.59
C LYS A 508 -33.74 -3.99 23.25
N ASN A 509 -33.76 -3.19 22.17
CA ASN A 509 -33.39 -3.71 20.83
C ASN A 509 -32.30 -2.85 20.15
N LYS A 510 -31.43 -3.53 19.41
CA LYS A 510 -30.44 -2.93 18.48
C LYS A 510 -31.05 -2.82 17.08
N PHE A 511 -30.64 -1.83 16.27
CA PHE A 511 -31.03 -1.79 14.85
C PHE A 511 -30.56 -3.07 14.14
N SER A 512 -31.23 -3.45 13.05
CA SER A 512 -31.18 -4.79 12.46
C SER A 512 -29.77 -5.40 12.42
N THR A 513 -29.55 -6.48 13.18
CA THR A 513 -28.29 -7.24 13.17
C THR A 513 -27.94 -7.71 11.77
N ALA A 514 -28.93 -8.13 10.98
CA ALA A 514 -28.71 -8.58 9.61
C ALA A 514 -28.18 -7.46 8.69
N ILE A 515 -28.59 -6.20 8.92
CA ILE A 515 -28.06 -5.06 8.17
C ILE A 515 -26.65 -4.70 8.63
N TYR A 516 -26.37 -4.79 9.93
CA TYR A 516 -25.01 -4.57 10.44
C TYR A 516 -24.02 -5.63 9.92
N ASP A 517 -24.46 -6.89 9.80
CA ASP A 517 -23.67 -7.98 9.24
C ASP A 517 -23.18 -7.66 7.82
N LEU A 518 -24.06 -7.13 6.96
CA LEU A 518 -23.70 -6.68 5.61
C LEU A 518 -22.60 -5.62 5.63
N LEU A 519 -22.71 -4.64 6.54
CA LEU A 519 -21.73 -3.57 6.67
C LEU A 519 -20.37 -4.08 7.18
N VAL A 520 -20.35 -5.03 8.11
CA VAL A 520 -19.11 -5.66 8.60
C VAL A 520 -18.44 -6.46 7.47
N GLU A 521 -19.21 -7.21 6.69
CA GLU A 521 -18.68 -7.96 5.55
C GLU A 521 -18.11 -7.03 4.46
N ALA A 522 -18.81 -5.93 4.14
CA ALA A 522 -18.29 -4.92 3.22
C ALA A 522 -16.97 -4.30 3.70
N ARG A 523 -16.86 -3.98 5.00
CA ARG A 523 -15.61 -3.49 5.62
C ARG A 523 -14.46 -4.51 5.49
N ARG A 524 -14.73 -5.80 5.68
CA ARG A 524 -13.73 -6.87 5.57
C ARG A 524 -13.28 -7.11 4.14
N TYR A 525 -14.18 -7.05 3.15
CA TYR A 525 -13.80 -7.16 1.73
C TYR A 525 -12.99 -5.96 1.26
N HIS A 526 -13.38 -4.76 1.68
CA HIS A 526 -12.60 -3.57 1.38
C HIS A 526 -11.24 -3.57 2.08
N GLY A 527 -11.19 -4.01 3.35
CA GLY A 527 -9.96 -4.20 4.09
C GLY A 527 -9.03 -5.23 3.45
N LEU A 528 -9.58 -6.35 2.96
CA LEU A 528 -8.82 -7.36 2.22
C LEU A 528 -8.15 -6.75 0.98
N PHE A 529 -8.85 -5.87 0.27
CA PHE A 529 -8.32 -5.21 -0.92
C PHE A 529 -7.17 -4.22 -0.63
N GLN A 530 -6.92 -3.84 0.63
CA GLN A 530 -5.77 -3.00 0.98
C GLN A 530 -4.45 -3.78 1.00
N HIS A 531 -4.47 -5.11 0.85
CA HIS A 531 -3.28 -5.95 0.75
C HIS A 531 -2.34 -5.48 -0.37
N HIS A 532 -1.04 -5.65 -0.14
CA HIS A 532 0.01 -5.23 -1.05
C HIS A 532 0.08 -5.99 -2.38
N ASP A 533 -0.76 -7.00 -2.66
CA ASP A 533 -1.00 -7.49 -4.03
C ASP A 533 -2.38 -7.21 -4.61
N ALA A 534 -3.28 -6.67 -3.79
CA ALA A 534 -4.64 -6.35 -4.17
C ALA A 534 -4.74 -4.94 -4.79
N ILE A 535 -4.74 -3.89 -3.97
CA ILE A 535 -4.85 -2.50 -4.45
C ILE A 535 -3.67 -2.09 -5.34
N THR A 536 -2.50 -2.70 -5.17
CA THR A 536 -1.32 -2.50 -6.01
C THR A 536 -1.53 -2.99 -7.44
N GLY A 537 -2.46 -3.92 -7.64
CA GLY A 537 -2.68 -4.57 -8.92
C GLY A 537 -1.49 -5.46 -9.28
N THR A 538 -1.00 -6.28 -8.35
CA THR A 538 0.13 -7.19 -8.56
C THR A 538 -0.18 -8.66 -8.29
N ALA A 539 -1.46 -8.99 -8.09
CA ALA A 539 -1.95 -10.37 -8.12
C ALA A 539 -2.25 -10.86 -9.56
N ARG A 540 -2.33 -12.18 -9.71
CA ARG A 540 -2.74 -12.82 -10.98
C ARG A 540 -4.16 -12.42 -11.36
N ALA A 541 -4.46 -12.43 -12.67
CA ALA A 541 -5.74 -11.96 -13.20
C ALA A 541 -6.98 -12.62 -12.55
N ALA A 542 -6.92 -13.92 -12.24
CA ALA A 542 -8.01 -14.64 -11.57
C ALA A 542 -8.25 -14.14 -10.13
N VAL A 543 -7.18 -13.81 -9.42
CA VAL A 543 -7.23 -13.26 -8.04
C VAL A 543 -7.74 -11.82 -8.06
N VAL A 544 -7.28 -11.01 -9.02
CA VAL A 544 -7.81 -9.66 -9.25
C VAL A 544 -9.32 -9.70 -9.56
N GLN A 545 -9.77 -10.69 -10.32
CA GLN A 545 -11.20 -10.89 -10.58
C GLN A 545 -11.97 -11.25 -9.31
N ASP A 546 -11.42 -12.12 -8.45
CA ASP A 546 -12.01 -12.48 -7.16
C ASP A 546 -12.15 -11.27 -6.23
N TYR A 547 -11.10 -10.44 -6.11
CA TYR A 547 -11.18 -9.15 -5.42
C TYR A 547 -12.29 -8.27 -6.01
N GLY A 548 -12.37 -8.18 -7.34
CA GLY A 548 -13.41 -7.44 -8.03
C GLY A 548 -14.83 -7.86 -7.64
N GLN A 549 -15.08 -9.17 -7.54
CA GLN A 549 -16.38 -9.71 -7.12
C GLN A 549 -16.70 -9.36 -5.67
N LYS A 550 -15.70 -9.45 -4.78
CA LYS A 550 -15.83 -9.06 -3.36
C LYS A 550 -16.13 -7.57 -3.21
N LEU A 551 -15.44 -6.70 -3.96
CA LEU A 551 -15.69 -5.25 -3.98
C LEU A 551 -17.09 -4.92 -4.52
N GLU A 552 -17.55 -5.60 -5.58
CA GLU A 552 -18.88 -5.40 -6.16
C GLU A 552 -19.98 -5.78 -5.17
N LYS A 553 -19.82 -6.93 -4.51
CA LYS A 553 -20.72 -7.36 -3.44
C LYS A 553 -20.74 -6.36 -2.29
N ALA A 554 -19.58 -5.92 -1.80
CA ALA A 554 -19.47 -4.93 -0.74
C ALA A 554 -20.16 -3.60 -1.09
N LEU A 555 -20.06 -3.16 -2.35
CA LEU A 555 -20.75 -1.98 -2.84
C LEU A 555 -22.27 -2.15 -2.78
N PHE A 556 -22.80 -3.29 -3.25
CA PHE A 556 -24.22 -3.60 -3.17
C PHE A 556 -24.73 -3.67 -1.73
N ASP A 557 -23.94 -4.27 -0.84
CA ASP A 557 -24.25 -4.38 0.58
C ASP A 557 -24.29 -2.99 1.25
N CYS A 558 -23.32 -2.11 0.96
CA CYS A 558 -23.32 -0.73 1.46
C CYS A 558 -24.55 0.05 0.99
N LYS A 559 -24.92 -0.11 -0.29
CA LYS A 559 -26.14 0.47 -0.87
C LYS A 559 -27.39 0.04 -0.11
N THR A 560 -27.53 -1.26 0.17
CA THR A 560 -28.62 -1.81 0.98
C THR A 560 -28.63 -1.23 2.40
N VAL A 561 -27.47 -1.14 3.05
CA VAL A 561 -27.34 -0.56 4.40
C VAL A 561 -27.76 0.91 4.42
N ILE A 562 -27.35 1.68 3.42
CA ILE A 562 -27.72 3.10 3.26
C ILE A 562 -29.23 3.24 3.09
N GLU A 563 -29.84 2.46 2.19
CA GLU A 563 -31.28 2.49 1.92
C GLU A 563 -32.10 2.20 3.19
N GLU A 564 -31.78 1.12 3.91
CA GLU A 564 -32.47 0.73 5.15
C GLU A 564 -32.25 1.74 6.28
N SER A 565 -31.05 2.29 6.40
CA SER A 565 -30.74 3.32 7.41
C SER A 565 -31.49 4.63 7.13
N LEU A 566 -31.55 5.05 5.87
CA LEU A 566 -32.30 6.25 5.45
C LEU A 566 -33.81 6.07 5.64
N HIS A 567 -34.35 4.89 5.31
CA HIS A 567 -35.75 4.55 5.57
C HIS A 567 -36.07 4.77 7.05
N TYR A 568 -35.27 4.18 7.94
CA TYR A 568 -35.47 4.31 9.39
C TYR A 568 -35.30 5.75 9.93
N LEU A 569 -34.27 6.46 9.46
CA LEU A 569 -34.01 7.83 9.89
C LEU A 569 -35.15 8.79 9.51
N THR A 570 -35.80 8.55 8.36
CA THR A 570 -36.88 9.38 7.83
C THR A 570 -38.29 8.97 8.27
N GLU A 571 -38.47 7.83 8.96
CA GLU A 571 -39.78 7.45 9.52
C GLU A 571 -40.28 8.47 10.57
N SER A 572 -41.58 8.79 10.52
CA SER A 572 -42.26 9.66 11.49
C SER A 572 -43.37 8.89 12.23
N ASN A 573 -43.34 8.94 13.57
CA ASN A 573 -44.41 8.49 14.47
C ASN A 573 -45.00 7.07 14.23
N GLY A 574 -44.14 6.05 14.10
CA GLY A 574 -44.57 4.64 14.14
C GLY A 574 -45.43 4.17 12.95
N GLN A 575 -45.67 5.03 11.96
CA GLN A 575 -46.14 4.61 10.65
C GLN A 575 -44.91 4.34 9.80
N LYS A 576 -44.67 3.06 9.44
CA LYS A 576 -43.74 2.72 8.37
C LYS A 576 -44.13 3.55 7.15
N PRO A 577 -43.30 4.51 6.70
CA PRO A 577 -43.54 5.09 5.40
C PRO A 577 -43.50 3.91 4.42
N LYS A 578 -44.54 3.77 3.60
CA LYS A 578 -44.44 3.00 2.34
C LYS A 578 -43.55 3.79 1.39
N LEU A 579 -42.32 4.05 1.81
CA LEU A 579 -41.26 4.51 0.93
C LEU A 579 -41.12 3.40 -0.11
N GLY A 580 -41.39 3.77 -1.37
CA GLY A 580 -40.97 2.97 -2.50
C GLY A 580 -39.51 2.56 -2.38
N ARG A 581 -39.09 1.48 -3.06
CA ARG A 581 -37.67 1.08 -3.04
C ARG A 581 -36.82 2.31 -3.39
N ILE A 582 -35.97 2.71 -2.45
CA ILE A 582 -34.90 3.67 -2.74
C ILE A 582 -33.98 2.88 -3.67
N GLY A 583 -33.88 3.29 -4.92
CA GLY A 583 -32.96 2.71 -5.88
C GLY A 583 -31.90 3.73 -6.23
N TYR A 584 -30.68 3.27 -6.46
CA TYR A 584 -29.68 4.09 -7.11
C TYR A 584 -30.12 4.38 -8.54
N PRO A 585 -30.12 5.65 -8.99
CA PRO A 585 -30.42 5.93 -10.39
C PRO A 585 -29.42 5.17 -11.26
N PRO A 586 -29.85 4.58 -12.40
CA PRO A 586 -28.89 4.13 -13.40
C PRO A 586 -27.99 5.31 -13.80
N ASP A 587 -26.73 5.05 -14.16
CA ASP A 587 -25.72 6.05 -14.58
C ASP A 587 -26.22 7.02 -15.68
N ARG A 588 -27.33 6.65 -16.33
CA ARG A 588 -28.16 7.52 -17.15
C ARG A 588 -29.61 7.36 -16.72
N LEU A 589 -30.17 8.37 -16.05
CA LEU A 589 -31.62 8.47 -15.88
C LEU A 589 -32.28 8.44 -17.28
N PRO A 590 -33.19 7.49 -17.58
CA PRO A 590 -34.04 7.63 -18.74
C PRO A 590 -34.95 8.82 -18.51
N GLN A 591 -34.67 9.94 -19.19
CA GLN A 591 -35.60 11.07 -19.27
C GLN A 591 -36.84 10.61 -20.03
N LYS A 592 -37.84 10.11 -19.30
CA LYS A 592 -39.22 10.25 -19.75
C LYS A 592 -39.65 11.65 -19.31
N THR A 593 -39.84 12.52 -20.29
CA THR A 593 -40.43 13.84 -20.15
C THR A 593 -41.82 13.71 -19.54
N HIS A 594 -41.93 13.88 -18.23
CA HIS A 594 -43.19 14.21 -17.58
C HIS A 594 -43.06 15.60 -16.98
N ASN A 595 -43.84 16.53 -17.53
CA ASN A 595 -44.11 17.83 -16.95
C ASN A 595 -44.82 17.61 -15.61
N SER A 596 -44.09 17.67 -14.51
CA SER A 596 -44.69 17.83 -13.19
C SER A 596 -43.82 18.75 -12.36
N GLU A 597 -44.33 19.96 -12.16
CA GLU A 597 -43.85 20.95 -11.22
C GLU A 597 -43.81 20.32 -9.82
N ASP A 598 -42.64 19.91 -9.33
CA ASP A 598 -42.48 19.67 -7.89
C ASP A 598 -41.09 20.12 -7.40
N ARG A 599 -41.15 21.02 -6.43
CA ARG A 599 -40.03 21.80 -5.90
C ARG A 599 -39.17 20.95 -4.99
N LEU A 600 -37.93 20.68 -5.39
CA LEU A 600 -36.87 20.17 -4.51
C LEU A 600 -36.54 21.19 -3.41
N PRO A 601 -36.51 20.82 -2.11
CA PRO A 601 -36.15 21.76 -1.06
C PRO A 601 -34.63 21.99 -1.01
N HIS A 602 -34.23 23.23 -1.33
CA HIS A 602 -33.05 24.00 -0.90
C HIS A 602 -31.64 23.38 -1.05
N ARG A 603 -30.68 23.92 -1.82
CA ARG A 603 -30.50 25.18 -2.56
C ARG A 603 -29.64 24.89 -3.81
N ILE A 604 -30.29 24.77 -4.96
CA ILE A 604 -30.00 25.36 -6.28
C ILE A 604 -31.17 24.86 -7.13
N GLY A 605 -32.28 25.60 -7.06
CA GLY A 605 -33.47 25.29 -7.84
C GLY A 605 -33.30 25.82 -9.25
N TYR A 606 -32.93 24.97 -10.19
CA TYR A 606 -33.27 25.22 -11.59
C TYR A 606 -34.53 24.41 -11.92
N PRO A 607 -35.62 25.04 -12.39
CA PRO A 607 -36.78 24.31 -12.89
C PRO A 607 -36.33 23.39 -14.04
N THR A 608 -36.53 22.08 -13.86
CA THR A 608 -36.18 21.01 -14.80
C THR A 608 -36.83 21.19 -16.17
N ASP A 609 -37.98 21.86 -16.22
CA ASP A 609 -38.84 21.98 -17.39
C ASP A 609 -38.29 22.93 -18.45
N ARG A 610 -37.14 23.58 -18.19
CA ARG A 610 -36.44 24.47 -19.14
C ARG A 610 -34.97 24.08 -19.39
N LEU A 611 -34.48 22.98 -18.82
CA LEU A 611 -33.05 22.63 -18.86
C LEU A 611 -32.62 21.84 -20.11
N PHE A 612 -33.55 21.23 -20.83
CA PHE A 612 -33.25 20.45 -22.03
C PHE A 612 -34.06 20.95 -23.22
N SER A 613 -33.56 21.99 -23.87
CA SER A 613 -33.93 22.26 -25.27
C SER A 613 -32.97 21.49 -26.17
N THR A 614 -33.51 20.67 -27.08
CA THR A 614 -32.73 20.12 -28.19
C THR A 614 -32.26 21.28 -29.06
N PHE A 615 -31.01 21.69 -28.87
CA PHE A 615 -30.38 22.63 -29.78
C PHE A 615 -30.01 21.87 -31.06
N PRO A 616 -30.32 22.40 -32.26
CA PRO A 616 -29.77 21.84 -33.49
C PRO A 616 -28.24 21.81 -33.37
N SER A 617 -27.60 20.77 -33.92
CA SER A 617 -26.13 20.72 -34.02
C SER A 617 -25.67 21.91 -34.87
N VAL A 618 -25.23 22.99 -34.22
CA VAL A 618 -24.63 24.12 -34.91
C VAL A 618 -23.16 23.79 -35.11
N ASN A 619 -22.67 23.87 -36.35
CA ASN A 619 -21.23 23.89 -36.60
C ASN A 619 -20.66 25.10 -35.87
N TYR A 620 -20.04 24.86 -34.71
CA TYR A 620 -19.54 25.91 -33.85
C TYR A 620 -18.28 26.51 -34.47
N THR A 621 -18.42 27.68 -35.09
CA THR A 621 -17.30 28.51 -35.59
C THR A 621 -16.79 29.50 -34.53
N GLY A 622 -17.15 29.30 -33.27
CA GLY A 622 -16.87 30.24 -32.17
C GLY A 622 -15.50 30.06 -31.53
N ASN A 623 -15.09 31.09 -30.76
CA ASN A 623 -13.81 31.21 -30.09
C ASN A 623 -13.41 29.95 -29.29
N ASP A 624 -12.12 29.68 -29.27
CA ASP A 624 -11.36 28.60 -28.64
C ASP A 624 -11.31 28.66 -27.09
N VAL A 625 -12.41 29.13 -26.46
CA VAL A 625 -12.48 29.44 -25.02
C VAL A 625 -13.78 28.95 -24.38
N LEU A 626 -13.65 28.23 -23.26
CA LEU A 626 -14.72 27.91 -22.32
C LEU A 626 -14.72 28.93 -21.17
N SER A 627 -15.88 29.30 -20.61
CA SER A 627 -15.93 30.17 -19.44
C SER A 627 -17.13 29.87 -18.54
N ASN A 628 -16.96 30.10 -17.24
CA ASN A 628 -17.97 29.89 -16.21
C ASN A 628 -18.12 31.11 -15.26
N GLY A 629 -17.71 32.31 -15.71
CA GLY A 629 -17.74 33.53 -14.92
C GLY A 629 -16.52 33.75 -14.01
N LYS A 630 -15.84 32.68 -13.59
CA LYS A 630 -14.62 32.73 -12.76
C LYS A 630 -13.35 32.44 -13.54
N LEU A 631 -13.42 31.43 -14.40
CA LEU A 631 -12.34 30.98 -15.25
C LEU A 631 -12.66 31.25 -16.72
N LYS A 632 -11.59 31.45 -17.50
CA LYS A 632 -11.63 31.22 -18.95
C LYS A 632 -10.56 30.19 -19.29
N VAL A 633 -10.97 29.09 -19.90
CA VAL A 633 -10.07 28.00 -20.30
C VAL A 633 -9.96 28.02 -21.82
N LYS A 634 -8.75 28.28 -22.31
CA LYS A 634 -8.43 28.19 -23.73
C LYS A 634 -8.07 26.75 -24.09
N TYR A 635 -8.57 26.25 -25.21
CA TYR A 635 -8.28 24.90 -25.70
C TYR A 635 -7.87 24.93 -27.18
N ASP A 636 -7.09 23.96 -27.61
CA ASP A 636 -6.71 23.80 -29.00
C ASP A 636 -7.89 23.24 -29.82
N GLN A 637 -8.31 23.90 -30.90
CA GLN A 637 -9.48 23.47 -31.66
C GLN A 637 -9.29 22.13 -32.40
N LYS A 638 -8.04 21.74 -32.67
CA LYS A 638 -7.73 20.50 -33.40
C LYS A 638 -7.68 19.29 -32.47
N SER A 639 -6.95 19.38 -31.37
CA SER A 639 -6.82 18.31 -30.39
C SER A 639 -7.96 18.31 -29.37
N GLY A 640 -8.55 19.46 -29.07
CA GLY A 640 -9.52 19.65 -27.98
C GLY A 640 -8.86 19.74 -26.60
N PHE A 641 -7.54 19.83 -26.51
CA PHE A 641 -6.83 19.84 -25.23
C PHE A 641 -6.58 21.25 -24.70
N LEU A 642 -6.48 21.36 -23.38
CA LEU A 642 -6.26 22.62 -22.65
C LEU A 642 -4.92 23.27 -23.06
N GLN A 643 -4.93 24.58 -23.28
CA GLN A 643 -3.75 25.39 -23.61
C GLN A 643 -3.40 26.43 -22.54
N SER A 644 -4.40 27.09 -21.96
CA SER A 644 -4.17 28.09 -20.91
C SER A 644 -5.41 28.34 -20.06
N ILE A 645 -5.19 28.89 -18.87
CA ILE A 645 -6.25 29.27 -17.93
C ILE A 645 -6.09 30.75 -17.59
N GLU A 646 -7.14 31.53 -17.78
CA GLU A 646 -7.29 32.87 -17.21
C GLU A 646 -8.07 32.77 -15.91
N SER A 647 -7.45 33.18 -14.81
CA SER A 647 -8.07 33.30 -13.48
C SER A 647 -7.64 34.63 -12.85
N GLU A 648 -8.57 35.33 -12.21
CA GLU A 648 -8.35 36.66 -11.61
C GLU A 648 -7.74 37.69 -12.59
N GLY A 649 -8.13 37.61 -13.86
CA GLY A 649 -7.64 38.50 -14.92
C GLY A 649 -6.19 38.24 -15.36
N LYS A 650 -5.54 37.19 -14.85
CA LYS A 650 -4.20 36.76 -15.25
C LYS A 650 -4.25 35.42 -15.97
N THR A 651 -3.62 35.37 -17.15
CA THR A 651 -3.48 34.13 -17.93
C THR A 651 -2.23 33.37 -17.49
N THR A 652 -2.34 32.04 -17.40
CA THR A 652 -1.24 31.11 -17.17
C THR A 652 -1.24 30.05 -18.26
N ASP A 653 -0.10 29.86 -18.92
CA ASP A 653 0.10 28.78 -19.90
C ASP A 653 -0.03 27.43 -19.19
N LEU A 654 -0.81 26.51 -19.77
CA LEU A 654 -1.01 25.17 -19.22
C LEU A 654 -1.38 24.22 -20.36
N ARG A 655 -0.40 23.56 -20.95
CA ARG A 655 -0.60 22.70 -22.13
C ARG A 655 -0.85 21.27 -21.69
N LEU A 656 -2.05 20.75 -21.94
CA LEU A 656 -2.39 19.36 -21.72
C LEU A 656 -2.12 18.54 -22.98
N SER A 657 -1.54 17.35 -22.81
CA SER A 657 -1.40 16.35 -23.87
C SER A 657 -1.47 14.94 -23.31
N PHE A 658 -1.72 13.97 -24.18
CA PHE A 658 -1.57 12.55 -23.85
C PHE A 658 -0.29 12.02 -24.49
N VAL A 659 0.46 11.25 -23.72
CA VAL A 659 1.69 10.62 -24.16
C VAL A 659 1.68 9.14 -23.82
N HIS A 660 2.46 8.34 -24.53
CA HIS A 660 2.60 6.93 -24.25
C HIS A 660 4.06 6.46 -24.30
N TYR A 661 4.33 5.41 -23.55
CA TYR A 661 5.60 4.69 -23.51
C TYR A 661 5.42 3.30 -24.12
N SER A 662 6.53 2.77 -24.61
CA SER A 662 6.64 1.36 -24.96
C SER A 662 7.63 0.68 -24.03
N SER A 663 7.41 -0.59 -23.70
CA SER A 663 8.29 -1.37 -22.85
C SER A 663 9.58 -1.78 -23.59
N ARG A 664 10.68 -1.92 -22.83
CA ARG A 664 11.96 -2.41 -23.34
C ARG A 664 11.86 -3.91 -23.62
N LEU A 665 12.08 -4.34 -24.87
CA LEU A 665 11.97 -5.75 -25.24
C LEU A 665 13.24 -6.57 -24.94
N ASN A 666 14.44 -5.94 -24.91
CA ASN A 666 15.72 -6.57 -24.57
C ASN A 666 16.81 -5.54 -24.22
N PRO A 667 17.80 -5.90 -23.37
CA PRO A 667 17.77 -6.98 -22.38
C PRO A 667 16.94 -6.58 -21.13
N GLU A 668 16.68 -7.56 -20.25
CA GLU A 668 15.99 -7.40 -18.95
C GLU A 668 16.56 -6.25 -18.09
N PRO A 669 15.73 -5.63 -17.21
CA PRO A 669 14.33 -5.98 -16.90
C PRO A 669 13.31 -5.39 -17.89
N ARG A 670 12.13 -6.00 -17.96
CA ARG A 670 10.96 -5.48 -18.69
C ARG A 670 9.98 -4.75 -17.76
N SER A 671 9.14 -3.88 -18.32
CA SER A 671 7.95 -3.43 -17.60
C SER A 671 7.02 -4.62 -17.34
N GLY A 672 6.38 -4.64 -16.16
CA GLY A 672 5.37 -5.62 -15.77
C GLY A 672 4.40 -5.02 -14.76
N ALA A 673 3.83 -5.83 -13.87
CA ALA A 673 2.88 -5.36 -12.87
C ALA A 673 3.53 -4.47 -11.81
N TYR A 674 4.77 -4.78 -11.40
CA TYR A 674 5.52 -4.05 -10.39
C TYR A 674 6.39 -2.97 -11.02
N VAL A 675 7.16 -3.36 -12.04
CA VAL A 675 8.25 -2.55 -12.62
C VAL A 675 7.75 -1.69 -13.77
N PHE A 676 8.21 -0.43 -13.80
CA PHE A 676 8.09 0.45 -14.96
C PHE A 676 9.46 0.64 -15.60
N GLN A 677 9.64 0.13 -16.82
CA GLN A 677 10.90 0.18 -17.56
C GLN A 677 10.66 0.55 -19.04
N PRO A 678 10.47 1.84 -19.36
CA PRO A 678 10.22 2.27 -20.72
C PRO A 678 11.46 2.12 -21.61
N ALA A 679 11.27 1.69 -22.86
CA ALA A 679 12.33 1.53 -23.86
C ALA A 679 12.93 2.85 -24.32
N ASN A 680 12.07 3.86 -24.47
CA ASN A 680 12.38 5.14 -25.10
C ASN A 680 11.70 6.27 -24.33
N GLN A 681 12.04 7.51 -24.68
CA GLN A 681 11.22 8.66 -24.29
C GLN A 681 9.78 8.49 -24.79
N SER A 682 8.85 9.09 -24.05
CA SER A 682 7.43 9.15 -24.38
C SER A 682 7.16 9.67 -25.79
N ARG A 683 6.10 9.19 -26.44
CA ARG A 683 5.58 9.74 -27.70
C ARG A 683 4.22 10.38 -27.48
N HIS A 684 3.92 11.47 -28.17
CA HIS A 684 2.59 12.07 -28.13
C HIS A 684 1.57 11.17 -28.84
N LEU A 685 0.38 11.07 -28.26
CA LEU A 685 -0.76 10.42 -28.89
C LEU A 685 -1.14 11.12 -30.21
N ASP A 686 -1.47 10.36 -31.26
CA ASP A 686 -1.97 10.94 -32.51
C ASP A 686 -3.35 11.57 -32.30
N ILE A 687 -3.49 12.84 -32.66
CA ILE A 687 -4.72 13.62 -32.48
C ILE A 687 -5.57 13.74 -33.75
N LYS A 688 -5.19 13.09 -34.86
CA LYS A 688 -5.89 13.23 -36.16
C LYS A 688 -7.35 12.80 -36.12
N GLU A 689 -7.68 11.81 -35.30
CA GLU A 689 -9.04 11.28 -35.14
C GLU A 689 -9.87 12.06 -34.12
N ASN A 690 -9.31 13.08 -33.46
CA ASN A 690 -9.99 13.78 -32.40
C ASN A 690 -11.24 14.50 -32.93
N ARG A 691 -12.36 14.33 -32.21
CA ARG A 691 -13.59 15.07 -32.43
C ARG A 691 -13.92 15.83 -31.15
N VAL A 692 -14.20 17.11 -31.32
CA VAL A 692 -14.44 18.04 -30.21
C VAL A 692 -15.91 18.45 -30.20
N VAL A 693 -16.56 18.31 -29.06
CA VAL A 693 -17.95 18.69 -28.82
C VAL A 693 -18.00 19.61 -27.61
N ILE A 694 -18.78 20.69 -27.70
CA ILE A 694 -18.98 21.62 -26.59
C ILE A 694 -20.44 21.55 -26.15
N VAL A 695 -20.65 21.30 -24.86
CA VAL A 695 -21.96 21.35 -24.21
C VAL A 695 -22.00 22.62 -23.36
N LYS A 696 -22.86 23.56 -23.71
CA LYS A 696 -23.05 24.82 -22.94
C LYS A 696 -24.42 24.82 -22.28
N GLY A 697 -24.44 25.05 -20.98
CA GLY A 697 -25.67 25.17 -20.20
C GLY A 697 -25.55 26.19 -19.06
N PRO A 698 -26.66 26.49 -18.38
CA PRO A 698 -26.69 27.46 -17.27
C PRO A 698 -26.00 26.94 -15.98
N VAL A 699 -25.80 25.62 -15.87
CA VAL A 699 -25.20 24.96 -14.70
C VAL A 699 -23.71 24.70 -14.91
N PHE A 700 -23.32 24.28 -16.11
CA PHE A 700 -21.94 24.01 -16.46
C PHE A 700 -21.71 24.22 -17.96
N THR A 701 -20.45 24.38 -18.31
CA THR A 701 -19.96 24.23 -19.69
C THR A 701 -18.95 23.09 -19.72
N GLU A 702 -19.03 22.23 -20.72
CA GLU A 702 -18.19 21.04 -20.85
C GLU A 702 -17.65 20.92 -22.28
N LEU A 703 -16.35 20.63 -22.37
CA LEU A 703 -15.67 20.25 -23.60
C LEU A 703 -15.48 18.74 -23.58
N VAL A 704 -15.89 18.06 -24.63
CA VAL A 704 -15.79 16.61 -24.79
C VAL A 704 -14.94 16.31 -26.01
N VAL A 705 -13.90 15.52 -25.83
CA VAL A 705 -13.00 15.07 -26.87
C VAL A 705 -13.11 13.56 -26.98
N THR A 706 -13.47 13.06 -28.17
CA THR A 706 -13.33 11.64 -28.50
C THR A 706 -12.07 11.47 -29.33
N GLY A 707 -11.12 10.68 -28.84
CA GLY A 707 -9.83 10.46 -29.47
C GLY A 707 -9.78 9.20 -30.35
N PRO A 708 -8.55 8.69 -30.60
CA PRO A 708 -8.31 7.58 -31.52
C PRO A 708 -9.07 6.30 -31.17
N SER A 709 -9.52 5.60 -32.22
CA SER A 709 -10.35 4.40 -32.11
C SER A 709 -9.67 3.21 -31.41
N ASN A 710 -8.34 3.13 -31.44
CA ASN A 710 -7.55 2.06 -30.79
C ASN A 710 -7.53 2.16 -29.25
N ILE A 711 -7.53 3.39 -28.70
CA ILE A 711 -7.58 3.60 -27.24
C ILE A 711 -8.95 4.07 -26.74
N LYS A 712 -9.89 4.36 -27.66
CA LYS A 712 -11.26 4.81 -27.42
C LYS A 712 -11.33 5.95 -26.39
N LEU A 713 -10.38 6.89 -26.48
CA LEU A 713 -10.25 8.00 -25.54
C LEU A 713 -11.54 8.85 -25.51
N LEU A 714 -12.07 9.06 -24.32
CA LEU A 714 -13.06 10.08 -24.03
C LEU A 714 -12.49 11.00 -22.95
N HIS A 715 -12.11 12.22 -23.33
CA HIS A 715 -11.59 13.24 -22.43
C HIS A 715 -12.61 14.36 -22.27
N LYS A 716 -12.91 14.76 -21.04
CA LYS A 716 -13.85 15.84 -20.72
C LYS A 716 -13.18 16.88 -19.85
N ILE A 717 -13.43 18.15 -20.17
CA ILE A 717 -13.11 19.31 -19.32
C ILE A 717 -14.42 20.00 -18.97
N ARG A 718 -14.83 19.95 -17.70
CA ARG A 718 -16.06 20.57 -17.20
C ARG A 718 -15.75 21.74 -16.30
N LEU A 719 -16.45 22.85 -16.54
CA LEU A 719 -16.47 24.06 -15.72
C LEU A 719 -17.88 24.26 -15.16
N GLU A 720 -18.06 24.00 -13.86
CA GLU A 720 -19.29 24.34 -13.14
C GLU A 720 -19.43 25.87 -13.03
N ASN A 721 -20.63 26.40 -13.14
CA ASN A 721 -20.87 27.84 -13.07
C ASN A 721 -20.38 28.43 -11.73
N ASN A 722 -19.64 29.54 -11.77
CA ASN A 722 -19.01 30.20 -10.62
C ASN A 722 -18.02 29.35 -9.81
N SER A 723 -17.55 28.21 -10.33
CA SER A 723 -16.48 27.41 -9.71
C SER A 723 -15.09 27.87 -10.17
N GLU A 724 -14.09 27.72 -9.33
CA GLU A 724 -12.68 27.95 -9.67
C GLU A 724 -11.92 26.63 -9.91
N ASP A 725 -12.65 25.52 -9.94
CA ASP A 725 -12.15 24.18 -10.22
C ASP A 725 -12.41 23.76 -11.66
N ILE A 726 -11.46 23.02 -12.22
CA ILE A 726 -11.55 22.41 -13.54
C ILE A 726 -11.67 20.90 -13.32
N GLN A 727 -12.83 20.35 -13.64
CA GLN A 727 -13.05 18.90 -13.57
C GLN A 727 -12.55 18.26 -14.86
N ILE A 728 -11.66 17.29 -14.73
CA ILE A 728 -11.15 16.50 -15.84
C ILE A 728 -11.58 15.06 -15.63
N HIS A 729 -12.20 14.48 -16.65
CA HIS A 729 -12.58 13.07 -16.67
C HIS A 729 -12.00 12.43 -17.92
N ASN A 730 -11.29 11.31 -17.76
CA ASN A 730 -10.84 10.50 -18.89
C ASN A 730 -11.41 9.11 -18.78
N GLU A 731 -11.83 8.57 -19.91
CA GLU A 731 -12.17 7.18 -20.08
C GLU A 731 -11.34 6.61 -21.24
N LEU A 732 -10.73 5.44 -20.99
CA LEU A 732 -9.75 4.80 -21.88
C LEU A 732 -10.08 3.31 -22.02
N ASP A 733 -9.80 2.74 -23.19
CA ASP A 733 -9.83 1.30 -23.44
C ASP A 733 -8.65 0.91 -24.32
N ILE A 734 -7.56 0.46 -23.66
CA ILE A 734 -6.30 0.10 -24.34
C ILE A 734 -6.17 -1.40 -24.61
N ARG A 735 -7.27 -2.17 -24.55
CA ARG A 735 -7.22 -3.65 -24.73
C ARG A 735 -6.69 -4.08 -26.09
N ASP A 736 -6.79 -3.19 -27.09
CA ASP A 736 -6.33 -3.41 -28.46
C ASP A 736 -4.82 -3.05 -28.64
N GLU A 737 -4.17 -2.51 -27.61
CA GLU A 737 -2.74 -2.14 -27.60
C GLU A 737 -1.84 -3.25 -27.02
N HIS A 738 -0.54 -3.16 -27.27
CA HIS A 738 0.48 -4.08 -26.76
C HIS A 738 1.74 -3.33 -26.33
N GLU A 739 2.33 -3.71 -25.20
CA GLU A 739 3.49 -3.02 -24.62
C GLU A 739 3.27 -1.51 -24.53
N PHE A 740 2.11 -1.11 -23.98
CA PHE A 740 1.61 0.26 -24.03
C PHE A 740 1.29 0.81 -22.63
N GLU A 741 1.86 1.97 -22.31
CA GLU A 741 1.63 2.67 -21.05
C GLU A 741 1.27 4.13 -21.38
N ILE A 742 0.10 4.61 -20.95
CA ILE A 742 -0.41 5.94 -21.33
C ILE A 742 -0.46 6.88 -20.13
N ALA A 743 0.00 8.10 -20.33
CA ALA A 743 0.00 9.16 -19.33
C ALA A 743 -0.64 10.46 -19.87
N MET A 744 -1.30 11.18 -18.97
CA MET A 744 -1.72 12.56 -19.19
C MET A 744 -0.61 13.49 -18.70
N ARG A 745 -0.17 14.40 -19.57
CA ARG A 745 0.92 15.33 -19.30
C ARG A 745 0.44 16.77 -19.36
N ILE A 746 0.88 17.55 -18.39
CA ILE A 746 0.61 18.97 -18.26
C ILE A 746 1.95 19.70 -18.26
N GLU A 747 2.08 20.71 -19.11
CA GLU A 747 3.31 21.49 -19.24
C GLU A 747 3.00 22.99 -19.11
N SER A 748 3.82 23.71 -18.37
CA SER A 748 3.70 25.16 -18.22
C SER A 748 5.06 25.80 -18.01
N GLU A 749 5.38 26.78 -18.84
CA GLU A 749 6.56 27.63 -18.65
C GLU A 749 6.37 28.63 -17.50
N ASP A 750 5.12 28.86 -17.09
CA ASP A 750 4.77 29.74 -15.97
C ASP A 750 4.92 29.05 -14.61
N LEU A 751 4.82 27.73 -14.58
CA LEU A 751 4.98 26.93 -13.39
C LEU A 751 6.45 26.52 -13.23
N ASN A 752 6.95 26.75 -12.02
CA ASN A 752 8.25 26.27 -11.55
C ASN A 752 9.46 26.76 -12.37
N LYS A 753 9.80 28.05 -12.32
CA LYS A 753 10.84 28.70 -13.16
C LYS A 753 12.31 28.48 -12.73
N LYS A 754 12.59 27.90 -11.55
CA LYS A 754 13.98 27.64 -11.09
C LYS A 754 14.21 26.38 -10.25
N ASP A 755 13.17 25.75 -9.69
CA ASP A 755 13.34 24.69 -8.70
C ASP A 755 12.99 23.31 -9.30
N GLU A 756 13.70 22.26 -8.90
CA GLU A 756 13.39 20.88 -9.35
C GLU A 756 12.33 20.20 -8.46
N GLN A 757 11.49 20.98 -7.78
CA GLN A 757 10.59 20.51 -6.73
C GLN A 757 9.13 20.44 -7.14
N PHE A 758 8.44 19.45 -6.59
CA PHE A 758 6.98 19.32 -6.63
C PHE A 758 6.52 18.63 -5.34
N PHE A 759 5.21 18.47 -5.16
CA PHE A 759 4.67 17.81 -3.97
C PHE A 759 3.72 16.70 -4.39
N THR A 760 3.77 15.59 -3.66
CA THR A 760 2.79 14.50 -3.77
C THR A 760 2.35 14.08 -2.38
N ASP A 761 1.14 13.56 -2.28
CA ASP A 761 0.62 13.08 -1.02
C ASP A 761 1.17 11.71 -0.59
N SER A 762 1.12 11.47 0.71
CA SER A 762 1.39 10.20 1.36
C SER A 762 0.06 9.69 1.91
N ASN A 763 -0.51 8.71 1.21
CA ASN A 763 -1.78 8.03 1.53
C ASN A 763 -2.99 8.97 1.71
N GLY A 764 -2.98 10.17 1.13
CA GLY A 764 -4.02 11.19 1.33
C GLY A 764 -4.02 11.87 2.71
N PHE A 765 -3.02 11.60 3.55
CA PHE A 765 -2.92 12.19 4.88
C PHE A 765 -2.15 13.51 4.87
N GLN A 766 -0.96 13.53 4.24
CA GLN A 766 -0.06 14.68 4.20
C GLN A 766 0.62 14.80 2.83
N ASN A 767 1.08 16.00 2.47
CA ASN A 767 1.88 16.21 1.25
C ASN A 767 3.37 16.25 1.58
N LEU A 768 4.18 15.55 0.79
CA LEU A 768 5.63 15.48 0.93
C LEU A 768 6.30 16.23 -0.23
N ARG A 769 7.37 16.96 0.08
CA ARG A 769 8.20 17.61 -0.94
C ARG A 769 9.01 16.56 -1.69
N ARG A 770 8.94 16.61 -3.02
CA ARG A 770 9.66 15.75 -3.96
C ARG A 770 10.66 16.57 -4.75
N TYR A 771 11.75 15.92 -5.14
CA TYR A 771 12.79 16.50 -5.98
C TYR A 771 12.98 15.64 -7.21
N ARG A 772 13.07 16.26 -8.39
CA ARG A 772 13.57 15.56 -9.58
C ARG A 772 15.08 15.37 -9.40
N LEU A 773 15.52 14.12 -9.38
CA LEU A 773 16.91 13.77 -9.12
C LEU A 773 17.62 13.43 -10.44
N SER A 774 18.40 14.36 -11.00
CA SER A 774 19.04 14.20 -12.31
C SER A 774 20.00 12.99 -12.44
N ASN A 775 20.49 12.50 -11.31
CA ASN A 775 21.29 11.28 -11.14
C ASN A 775 20.48 9.98 -11.28
N LEU A 776 19.15 10.03 -11.15
CA LEU A 776 18.27 8.86 -11.21
C LEU A 776 17.50 8.78 -12.53
N PRO A 777 17.18 7.57 -13.02
CA PRO A 777 16.51 7.40 -14.31
C PRO A 777 15.05 7.82 -14.26
N LEU A 778 14.39 7.84 -15.42
CA LEU A 778 12.98 8.22 -15.55
C LEU A 778 12.04 7.44 -14.61
N PRO A 779 12.11 6.09 -14.50
CA PRO A 779 11.22 5.34 -13.60
C PRO A 779 11.34 5.73 -12.12
N ALA A 780 12.51 6.22 -11.70
CA ALA A 780 12.78 6.65 -10.34
C ALA A 780 12.18 8.03 -9.99
N GLN A 781 11.66 8.75 -10.98
CA GLN A 781 11.03 10.05 -10.78
C GLN A 781 9.52 9.94 -10.54
N TYR A 782 8.96 8.73 -10.64
CA TYR A 782 7.57 8.44 -10.36
C TYR A 782 7.35 8.21 -8.86
N TYR A 783 6.30 8.82 -8.33
CA TYR A 783 5.87 8.70 -6.95
C TYR A 783 4.38 8.34 -6.88
N PRO A 784 3.91 7.78 -5.76
CA PRO A 784 2.49 7.60 -5.52
C PRO A 784 1.74 8.95 -5.55
N PHE A 785 0.57 8.94 -6.21
CA PHE A 785 -0.39 10.04 -6.26
C PHE A 785 -1.74 9.51 -5.81
N THR A 786 -1.99 9.55 -4.49
CA THR A 786 -3.17 8.94 -3.90
C THR A 786 -4.38 9.86 -3.84
N THR A 787 -4.17 11.17 -3.72
CA THR A 787 -5.23 12.19 -3.64
C THR A 787 -4.83 13.57 -4.18
N SER A 788 -3.58 14.01 -3.96
CA SER A 788 -3.16 15.39 -4.25
C SER A 788 -1.69 15.49 -4.63
N ALA A 789 -1.41 16.30 -5.63
CA ALA A 789 -0.07 16.71 -6.02
C ALA A 789 -0.10 18.16 -6.48
N TYR A 790 1.02 18.88 -6.39
CA TYR A 790 1.06 20.25 -6.90
C TYR A 790 2.46 20.72 -7.32
N LEU A 791 2.46 21.66 -8.25
CA LEU A 791 3.60 22.50 -8.60
C LEU A 791 3.34 23.91 -8.12
N GLU A 792 4.37 24.58 -7.60
CA GLU A 792 4.23 25.97 -7.17
C GLU A 792 5.44 26.84 -7.50
N THR A 793 5.14 28.14 -7.60
CA THR A 793 6.09 29.25 -7.61
C THR A 793 5.70 30.21 -6.50
N ARG A 794 6.43 31.31 -6.36
CA ARG A 794 6.04 32.41 -5.45
C ARG A 794 4.68 33.03 -5.78
N GLU A 795 4.24 32.96 -7.04
CA GLU A 795 3.09 33.71 -7.55
C GLU A 795 1.89 32.83 -7.90
N VAL A 796 2.12 31.56 -8.23
CA VAL A 796 1.10 30.65 -8.74
C VAL A 796 1.37 29.21 -8.30
N ARG A 797 0.31 28.49 -7.94
CA ARG A 797 0.30 27.05 -7.72
C ARG A 797 -0.73 26.38 -8.61
N LEU A 798 -0.35 25.26 -9.21
CA LEU A 798 -1.26 24.33 -9.85
C LEU A 798 -1.44 23.12 -8.95
N ASN A 799 -2.66 22.92 -8.47
CA ASN A 799 -3.05 21.74 -7.73
C ASN A 799 -3.67 20.71 -8.69
N ALA A 800 -3.25 19.46 -8.59
CA ALA A 800 -3.85 18.31 -9.23
C ALA A 800 -4.40 17.37 -8.15
N LEU A 801 -5.71 17.14 -8.16
CA LEU A 801 -6.41 16.23 -7.25
C LEU A 801 -6.89 15.02 -8.04
N THR A 802 -6.82 13.83 -7.44
CA THR A 802 -7.27 12.58 -8.06
C THR A 802 -8.24 11.85 -7.16
N LYS A 803 -9.22 11.20 -7.78
CA LYS A 803 -10.14 10.30 -7.09
C LYS A 803 -9.50 8.93 -6.82
N GLN A 804 -8.79 8.40 -7.81
CA GLN A 804 -8.13 7.09 -7.79
C GLN A 804 -6.61 7.23 -7.62
N PRO A 805 -5.93 6.31 -6.90
CA PRO A 805 -4.48 6.33 -6.81
C PRO A 805 -3.82 5.97 -8.14
N LEU A 806 -2.79 6.72 -8.52
CA LEU A 806 -2.02 6.56 -9.77
C LEU A 806 -0.53 6.87 -9.53
N GLY A 807 0.31 6.68 -10.55
CA GLY A 807 1.69 7.19 -10.55
C GLY A 807 1.77 8.62 -11.10
N ILE A 808 2.52 9.50 -10.44
CA ILE A 808 2.81 10.86 -10.93
C ILE A 808 4.31 11.16 -10.94
N ALA A 809 4.75 11.97 -11.90
CA ALA A 809 6.13 12.46 -11.96
C ALA A 809 6.19 13.92 -12.43
N SER A 810 7.28 14.60 -12.06
CA SER A 810 7.70 15.87 -12.66
C SER A 810 9.00 15.65 -13.44
N LEU A 811 8.92 15.12 -14.66
CA LEU A 811 10.09 14.71 -15.45
C LEU A 811 10.87 15.88 -16.06
N LYS A 812 10.22 17.03 -16.22
CA LYS A 812 10.82 18.29 -16.66
C LYS A 812 10.34 19.43 -15.77
N GLN A 813 11.07 20.53 -15.85
CA GLN A 813 10.67 21.76 -15.20
C GLN A 813 9.28 22.21 -15.69
N GLY A 814 8.39 22.57 -14.75
CA GLY A 814 7.03 23.01 -15.07
C GLY A 814 6.11 21.91 -15.62
N GLN A 815 6.48 20.64 -15.48
CA GLN A 815 5.74 19.50 -16.01
C GLN A 815 5.16 18.64 -14.88
N LEU A 816 3.91 18.21 -15.04
CA LEU A 816 3.35 17.08 -14.30
C LEU A 816 2.89 16.01 -15.30
N GLU A 817 3.23 14.76 -15.02
CA GLU A 817 2.82 13.61 -15.80
C GLU A 817 2.14 12.59 -14.89
N ILE A 818 0.91 12.20 -15.22
CA ILE A 818 0.10 11.26 -14.47
C ILE A 818 -0.12 10.03 -15.35
N MET A 819 0.41 8.89 -14.93
CA MET A 819 0.17 7.61 -15.63
C MET A 819 -1.30 7.20 -15.41
N LEU A 820 -1.98 6.81 -16.49
CA LEU A 820 -3.42 6.52 -16.47
C LEU A 820 -3.73 5.03 -16.58
N GLU A 821 -3.00 4.30 -17.41
CA GLU A 821 -3.24 2.88 -17.67
C GLU A 821 -2.01 2.23 -18.31
N ARG A 822 -1.85 0.90 -18.12
CA ARG A 822 -0.68 0.14 -18.56
C ARG A 822 -1.09 -1.27 -19.01
N ARG A 823 -0.59 -1.74 -20.15
CA ARG A 823 -0.86 -3.08 -20.70
C ARG A 823 0.41 -3.76 -21.20
N MET A 824 0.92 -4.71 -20.41
CA MET A 824 2.22 -5.36 -20.59
C MET A 824 2.01 -6.87 -20.78
N SER A 825 2.59 -7.47 -21.80
CA SER A 825 2.50 -8.93 -22.03
C SER A 825 3.52 -9.73 -21.23
N SER A 826 4.63 -9.10 -20.85
CA SER A 826 5.73 -9.75 -20.13
C SER A 826 5.56 -9.69 -18.61
N ASP A 827 5.97 -10.76 -17.95
CA ASP A 827 6.27 -10.78 -16.51
C ASP A 827 7.58 -10.00 -16.26
N ASP A 828 7.67 -9.30 -15.13
CA ASP A 828 8.83 -8.50 -14.71
C ASP A 828 9.77 -9.24 -13.73
N GLY A 829 9.58 -10.56 -13.58
CA GLY A 829 10.43 -11.44 -12.79
C GLY A 829 10.28 -11.24 -11.27
N LYS A 830 9.15 -10.69 -10.80
CA LYS A 830 8.87 -10.46 -9.37
C LYS A 830 7.98 -11.51 -8.71
N GLY A 831 7.64 -12.58 -9.44
CA GLY A 831 6.96 -13.75 -8.88
C GLY A 831 5.49 -13.89 -9.27
N MET A 832 4.85 -12.87 -9.85
CA MET A 832 3.45 -12.98 -10.33
C MET A 832 3.31 -14.01 -11.46
N GLU A 833 4.38 -14.22 -12.24
CA GLU A 833 4.49 -15.15 -13.37
C GLU A 833 3.50 -14.83 -14.51
N GLN A 834 3.15 -13.56 -14.66
CA GLN A 834 2.19 -13.09 -15.64
C GLN A 834 2.47 -11.62 -16.01
N GLY A 835 2.07 -11.18 -17.21
CA GLY A 835 1.95 -9.76 -17.53
C GLY A 835 0.66 -9.11 -17.00
N VAL A 836 0.39 -7.89 -17.44
CA VAL A 836 -0.85 -7.14 -17.23
C VAL A 836 -1.62 -7.03 -18.54
N GLU A 837 -2.48 -8.02 -18.81
CA GLU A 837 -3.30 -8.08 -20.04
C GLU A 837 -4.81 -8.18 -19.77
N ASP A 838 -5.22 -8.07 -18.51
CA ASP A 838 -6.60 -8.15 -18.02
C ASP A 838 -7.26 -6.76 -17.93
N ASN A 839 -6.79 -5.80 -18.72
CA ASN A 839 -7.28 -4.42 -18.72
C ASN A 839 -8.80 -4.36 -18.95
N LYS A 840 -9.45 -3.43 -18.25
CA LYS A 840 -10.84 -3.06 -18.45
C LYS A 840 -10.91 -1.65 -19.03
N LYS A 841 -12.11 -1.23 -19.42
CA LYS A 841 -12.38 0.19 -19.68
C LYS A 841 -12.18 0.94 -18.37
N THR A 842 -11.24 1.87 -18.34
CA THR A 842 -10.80 2.54 -17.13
C THR A 842 -11.23 3.99 -17.16
N GLU A 843 -11.76 4.46 -16.03
CA GLU A 843 -12.10 5.86 -15.80
C GLU A 843 -11.10 6.51 -14.83
N SER A 844 -10.81 7.79 -15.07
CA SER A 844 -9.98 8.60 -14.19
C SER A 844 -10.58 9.99 -14.00
N ASP A 845 -10.87 10.33 -12.76
CA ASP A 845 -11.43 11.62 -12.37
C ASP A 845 -10.40 12.48 -11.64
N PHE A 846 -10.28 13.73 -12.08
CA PHE A 846 -9.38 14.71 -11.51
C PHE A 846 -10.07 16.07 -11.30
N VAL A 847 -9.58 16.81 -10.32
CA VAL A 847 -9.90 18.24 -10.15
C VAL A 847 -8.60 19.03 -10.17
N PHE A 848 -8.49 19.97 -11.12
CA PHE A 848 -7.35 20.88 -11.20
C PHE A 848 -7.76 22.26 -10.73
N SER A 849 -6.88 22.92 -9.98
CA SER A 849 -7.15 24.25 -9.45
C SER A 849 -5.91 25.12 -9.51
N LEU A 850 -6.05 26.33 -10.06
CA LEU A 850 -4.97 27.31 -10.19
C LEU A 850 -5.12 28.39 -9.13
N GLU A 851 -4.11 28.54 -8.28
CA GLU A 851 -4.11 29.47 -7.14
C GLU A 851 -3.06 30.56 -7.33
N ARG A 852 -3.44 31.83 -7.13
CA ARG A 852 -2.51 32.96 -7.02
C ARG A 852 -2.03 33.09 -5.59
N ARG A 853 -0.73 33.38 -5.41
CA ARG A 853 -0.05 33.32 -4.10
C ARG A 853 0.96 34.44 -3.94
N ASN A 854 1.36 34.70 -2.69
CA ASN A 854 2.40 35.66 -2.31
C ASN A 854 3.48 34.99 -1.45
N GLY A 855 4.19 33.99 -1.99
CA GLY A 855 5.26 33.30 -1.27
C GLY A 855 5.41 31.83 -1.64
N LEU A 856 6.49 31.21 -1.17
CA LEU A 856 6.74 29.78 -1.30
C LEU A 856 6.58 29.10 0.06
N ASN A 857 6.14 27.85 0.03
CA ASN A 857 6.29 26.98 1.19
C ASN A 857 7.76 26.59 1.32
N ASN A 858 8.38 26.86 2.47
CA ASN A 858 9.76 26.47 2.76
C ASN A 858 9.85 25.23 3.67
N ASP A 859 8.72 24.68 4.12
CA ASP A 859 8.69 23.51 5.00
C ASP A 859 8.86 22.19 4.23
N GLU A 860 9.36 21.14 4.88
CA GLU A 860 9.49 19.80 4.27
C GLU A 860 8.14 19.17 3.89
N PHE A 861 7.07 19.61 4.57
CA PHE A 861 5.72 19.16 4.30
C PHE A 861 4.95 20.18 3.46
N GLY A 862 4.22 19.66 2.49
CA GLY A 862 3.30 20.42 1.67
C GLY A 862 2.00 20.73 2.40
N ARG A 863 1.35 21.83 2.03
CA ARG A 863 0.07 22.27 2.60
C ARG A 863 -0.85 22.69 1.48
N LEU A 864 -2.04 22.09 1.42
CA LEU A 864 -3.09 22.56 0.52
C LEU A 864 -3.75 23.81 1.11
N SER A 865 -4.33 24.64 0.25
CA SER A 865 -5.32 25.63 0.70
C SER A 865 -6.56 24.89 1.21
N ALA A 866 -7.33 25.51 2.09
CA ALA A 866 -8.62 25.01 2.55
C ALA A 866 -9.59 24.80 1.38
N ARG A 867 -9.57 25.70 0.38
CA ARG A 867 -10.35 25.56 -0.85
C ARG A 867 -9.98 24.27 -1.60
N THR A 868 -8.69 24.06 -1.89
CA THR A 868 -8.22 22.85 -2.58
C THR A 868 -8.46 21.59 -1.74
N GLN A 869 -8.30 21.67 -0.42
CA GLN A 869 -8.63 20.59 0.50
C GLN A 869 -10.12 20.21 0.40
N HIS A 870 -11.03 21.20 0.36
CA HIS A 870 -12.46 20.96 0.19
C HIS A 870 -12.80 20.37 -1.17
N SER A 871 -12.15 20.82 -2.25
CA SER A 871 -12.30 20.24 -3.58
C SER A 871 -11.87 18.77 -3.60
N SER A 872 -10.80 18.41 -2.89
CA SER A 872 -10.36 17.02 -2.71
C SER A 872 -11.42 16.20 -1.95
N GLN A 873 -11.98 16.74 -0.86
CA GLN A 873 -13.05 16.06 -0.12
C GLN A 873 -14.33 15.90 -0.95
N LYS A 874 -14.70 16.88 -1.79
CA LYS A 874 -15.84 16.79 -2.70
C LYS A 874 -15.63 15.72 -3.78
N LEU A 875 -14.39 15.55 -4.25
CA LEU A 875 -14.01 14.52 -5.23
C LEU A 875 -14.08 13.12 -4.62
N LEU A 876 -13.59 12.94 -3.39
CA LEU A 876 -13.54 11.65 -2.69
C LEU A 876 -14.88 11.26 -2.06
N TYR A 877 -15.68 12.22 -1.62
CA TYR A 877 -16.93 11.97 -0.90
C TYR A 877 -18.09 12.80 -1.49
N PRO A 878 -18.52 12.49 -2.73
CA PRO A 878 -19.65 13.17 -3.35
C PRO A 878 -20.96 12.90 -2.56
N PRO A 879 -22.03 13.68 -2.78
CA PRO A 879 -23.33 13.40 -2.20
C PRO A 879 -23.89 12.04 -2.65
N VAL A 880 -24.38 11.23 -1.71
CA VAL A 880 -25.12 10.01 -2.02
C VAL A 880 -26.53 10.38 -2.47
N VAL A 881 -26.91 9.94 -3.67
CA VAL A 881 -28.23 10.23 -4.26
C VAL A 881 -29.03 8.94 -4.42
N GLY A 882 -30.21 8.88 -3.80
CA GLY A 882 -31.18 7.79 -3.96
C GLY A 882 -32.48 8.30 -4.58
N ALA A 883 -33.13 7.47 -5.39
CA ALA A 883 -34.42 7.77 -6.00
C ALA A 883 -35.52 6.91 -5.35
N ILE A 884 -36.60 7.53 -4.89
CA ILE A 884 -37.77 6.82 -4.31
C ILE A 884 -38.73 6.46 -5.44
N THR A 885 -39.13 5.20 -5.55
CA THR A 885 -40.04 4.72 -6.60
C THR A 885 -41.41 4.30 -6.04
N GLY A 886 -42.44 5.13 -6.15
CA GLY A 886 -43.81 4.82 -5.69
C GLY A 886 -44.86 5.84 -6.14
N GLU A 887 -46.14 5.45 -6.11
CA GLU A 887 -47.28 6.30 -6.54
C GLU A 887 -47.73 7.33 -5.48
N GLU A 888 -47.34 7.15 -4.21
CA GLU A 888 -47.71 8.06 -3.13
C GLU A 888 -46.61 9.12 -2.89
N ALA A 889 -47.01 10.38 -2.76
CA ALA A 889 -46.12 11.48 -2.41
C ALA A 889 -45.51 11.26 -1.01
N VAL A 890 -44.26 10.78 -0.95
CA VAL A 890 -43.55 10.62 0.31
C VAL A 890 -43.16 12.00 0.83
N LYS A 891 -43.60 12.33 2.03
CA LYS A 891 -43.16 13.54 2.73
C LYS A 891 -41.69 13.36 3.13
N ILE A 892 -40.78 14.05 2.43
CA ILE A 892 -39.35 14.05 2.77
C ILE A 892 -39.18 14.75 4.13
N VAL A 893 -38.67 14.01 5.11
CA VAL A 893 -38.29 14.54 6.42
C VAL A 893 -36.82 14.95 6.36
N ASP A 894 -36.53 16.21 6.68
CA ASP A 894 -35.15 16.71 6.78
C ASP A 894 -34.50 16.15 8.06
N VAL A 895 -33.44 15.36 7.90
CA VAL A 895 -32.69 14.75 9.01
C VAL A 895 -31.39 15.52 9.17
N ARG A 896 -31.24 16.22 10.30
CA ARG A 896 -30.04 17.00 10.63
C ARG A 896 -29.38 16.47 11.91
N PRO A 897 -28.43 15.52 11.79
CA PRO A 897 -27.74 14.94 12.94
C PRO A 897 -26.83 15.93 13.66
N LEU A 898 -26.32 16.93 12.94
CA LEU A 898 -25.48 18.00 13.48
C LEU A 898 -26.33 19.25 13.74
N LYS A 899 -26.05 19.95 14.85
CA LYS A 899 -26.66 21.25 15.17
C LYS A 899 -26.08 22.37 14.33
N ASN A 900 -24.77 22.29 14.06
CA ASN A 900 -23.98 23.29 13.33
C ASN A 900 -23.02 22.57 12.37
N ASP A 901 -22.60 23.29 11.33
CA ASP A 901 -21.55 22.83 10.44
C ASP A 901 -20.23 22.64 11.21
N LEU A 902 -19.41 21.66 10.81
CA LEU A 902 -18.08 21.49 11.36
C LEU A 902 -17.17 22.65 10.94
N PRO A 903 -16.16 23.01 11.75
CA PRO A 903 -15.11 23.95 11.34
C PRO A 903 -14.52 23.57 9.97
N CYS A 904 -14.20 24.57 9.15
CA CYS A 904 -13.75 24.38 7.76
C CYS A 904 -12.45 23.56 7.63
N ASP A 905 -11.62 23.46 8.68
CA ASP A 905 -10.40 22.66 8.71
C ASP A 905 -10.57 21.32 9.46
N LEU A 906 -11.79 20.95 9.85
CA LEU A 906 -12.11 19.73 10.57
C LEU A 906 -12.94 18.76 9.71
N HIS A 907 -12.42 17.57 9.51
CA HIS A 907 -13.03 16.52 8.71
C HIS A 907 -13.53 15.36 9.58
N LEU A 908 -14.77 14.94 9.33
CA LEU A 908 -15.32 13.68 9.85
C LEU A 908 -14.78 12.51 9.03
N VAL A 909 -13.74 11.85 9.52
CA VAL A 909 -13.15 10.68 8.87
C VAL A 909 -14.14 9.52 8.90
N ALA A 910 -14.66 9.19 10.08
CA ALA A 910 -15.63 8.12 10.27
C ALA A 910 -16.55 8.37 11.47
N LEU A 911 -17.78 7.85 11.38
CA LEU A 911 -18.66 7.57 12.51
C LEU A 911 -19.11 6.13 12.38
N ARG A 912 -18.49 5.23 13.15
CA ARG A 912 -18.62 3.78 12.95
C ARG A 912 -19.08 3.10 14.23
N SER A 913 -20.18 2.36 14.16
CA SER A 913 -20.68 1.57 15.28
C SER A 913 -19.70 0.44 15.61
N LEU A 914 -19.39 0.28 16.90
CA LEU A 914 -18.47 -0.77 17.37
C LEU A 914 -19.16 -2.14 17.34
N SER A 915 -18.39 -3.21 17.13
CA SER A 915 -18.91 -4.57 17.06
C SER A 915 -18.87 -5.28 18.42
N GLU A 916 -19.90 -6.07 18.71
CA GLU A 916 -19.77 -7.19 19.65
C GLU A 916 -18.87 -8.28 19.06
N ALA A 917 -18.39 -9.20 19.91
CA ALA A 917 -17.67 -10.38 19.44
C ALA A 917 -18.52 -11.15 18.40
N THR A 918 -17.91 -11.46 17.25
CA THR A 918 -18.56 -12.20 16.18
C THR A 918 -18.92 -13.60 16.66
N LYS A 919 -20.16 -14.02 16.41
CA LYS A 919 -20.63 -15.38 16.69
C LYS A 919 -20.53 -16.23 15.42
N TYR A 920 -19.91 -17.39 15.55
CA TYR A 920 -19.71 -18.35 14.47
C TYR A 920 -20.71 -19.48 14.62
N VAL A 921 -21.59 -19.67 13.63
CA VAL A 921 -22.66 -20.68 13.67
C VAL A 921 -22.51 -21.64 12.51
N THR A 922 -22.17 -22.90 12.81
CA THR A 922 -22.06 -23.95 11.80
C THR A 922 -23.44 -24.41 11.34
N LYS A 923 -23.74 -24.28 10.04
CA LYS A 923 -24.96 -24.82 9.41
C LYS A 923 -24.59 -25.51 8.10
N LYS A 924 -25.05 -26.76 7.90
CA LYS A 924 -24.89 -27.51 6.64
C LYS A 924 -23.48 -27.38 6.06
N SER A 925 -22.47 -27.72 6.85
CA SER A 925 -21.03 -27.67 6.51
C SER A 925 -20.43 -26.30 6.15
N SER A 926 -21.13 -25.18 6.41
CA SER A 926 -20.54 -23.83 6.34
C SER A 926 -20.68 -23.06 7.65
N VAL A 927 -19.66 -22.27 7.99
CA VAL A 927 -19.66 -21.38 9.16
C VAL A 927 -20.30 -20.05 8.76
N GLN A 928 -21.42 -19.69 9.40
CA GLN A 928 -22.03 -18.38 9.23
C GLN A 928 -21.52 -17.43 10.31
N ARG A 929 -21.06 -16.25 9.91
CA ARG A 929 -20.69 -15.15 10.80
C ARG A 929 -21.92 -14.33 11.17
N LYS A 930 -22.03 -13.94 12.44
CA LYS A 930 -23.05 -13.02 12.94
C LYS A 930 -22.44 -12.05 13.93
N THR A 931 -22.46 -10.78 13.58
CA THR A 931 -21.90 -9.65 14.29
C THR A 931 -23.02 -8.69 14.64
N SER A 932 -23.11 -8.30 15.90
CA SER A 932 -24.12 -7.33 16.36
C SER A 932 -23.45 -6.00 16.69
N PRO A 933 -24.10 -4.86 16.42
CA PRO A 933 -23.55 -3.56 16.79
C PRO A 933 -23.62 -3.38 18.32
N LYS A 934 -22.70 -2.64 18.91
CA LYS A 934 -22.80 -2.11 20.28
C LYS A 934 -23.66 -0.84 20.26
N ALA A 935 -24.16 -0.42 21.42
CA ALA A 935 -24.75 0.91 21.62
C ALA A 935 -23.66 1.99 21.78
N LYS A 936 -22.60 1.88 20.97
CA LYS A 936 -21.42 2.74 20.97
C LYS A 936 -20.90 2.88 19.55
N ALA A 937 -20.36 4.05 19.22
CA ALA A 937 -19.65 4.27 17.96
C ALA A 937 -18.33 5.01 18.18
N ALA A 938 -17.35 4.75 17.33
CA ALA A 938 -16.15 5.54 17.20
C ALA A 938 -16.40 6.73 16.28
N LEU A 939 -16.20 7.95 16.81
CA LEU A 939 -16.16 9.20 16.06
C LEU A 939 -14.70 9.56 15.82
N ILE A 940 -14.28 9.58 14.55
CA ILE A 940 -12.92 9.89 14.13
C ILE A 940 -12.91 11.24 13.42
N LEU A 941 -12.16 12.19 13.96
CA LEU A 941 -12.03 13.55 13.43
C LEU A 941 -10.57 13.83 13.09
N HIS A 942 -10.33 14.37 11.90
CA HIS A 942 -9.00 14.81 11.45
C HIS A 942 -9.02 16.31 11.18
N ARG A 943 -8.07 17.03 11.78
CA ARG A 943 -7.89 18.45 11.53
C ARG A 943 -6.77 18.69 10.52
N PHE A 944 -7.10 19.26 9.36
CA PHE A 944 -6.13 19.53 8.31
C PHE A 944 -5.16 20.67 8.66
N PHE A 945 -3.96 20.61 8.08
CA PHE A 945 -3.00 21.72 8.13
C PHE A 945 -3.09 22.58 6.87
N ASN A 946 -4.15 23.37 6.80
CA ASN A 946 -4.31 24.37 5.75
C ASN A 946 -3.33 25.54 5.97
N GLU A 947 -3.00 26.23 4.87
CA GLU A 947 -2.10 27.38 4.89
C GLU A 947 -2.59 28.55 5.76
N LYS A 948 -1.63 29.30 6.33
CA LYS A 948 -1.91 30.36 7.32
C LYS A 948 -2.63 31.57 6.74
N GLU A 949 -2.44 31.86 5.45
CA GLU A 949 -2.98 33.05 4.76
C GLU A 949 -4.28 32.74 4.00
N ASP A 950 -4.97 31.66 4.34
CA ASP A 950 -6.19 31.28 3.64
C ASP A 950 -7.39 32.15 4.05
N GLU A 951 -7.92 32.95 3.12
CA GLU A 951 -9.13 33.74 3.32
C GLU A 951 -10.40 32.89 3.47
N TYR A 952 -10.43 31.68 2.89
CA TYR A 952 -11.57 30.76 2.94
C TYR A 952 -11.72 30.10 4.31
N CYS A 953 -10.63 29.92 5.06
CA CYS A 953 -10.66 29.25 6.35
C CYS A 953 -9.63 29.83 7.33
N LYS A 954 -10.04 30.87 8.07
CA LYS A 954 -9.27 31.45 9.19
C LYS A 954 -9.52 30.66 10.48
N GLY A 955 -9.09 29.38 10.50
CA GLY A 955 -9.16 28.55 11.71
C GLY A 955 -8.24 29.08 12.82
N ALA A 956 -8.69 29.00 14.08
CA ALA A 956 -7.86 29.33 15.24
C ALA A 956 -6.62 28.43 15.32
N GLU A 957 -5.48 28.86 15.85
CA GLU A 957 -4.30 27.97 15.94
C GLU A 957 -4.61 26.68 16.72
N ASN A 958 -5.34 26.80 17.82
CA ASN A 958 -5.90 25.69 18.57
C ASN A 958 -7.42 25.66 18.41
N LEU A 959 -7.96 24.48 18.11
CA LEU A 959 -9.39 24.26 17.96
C LEU A 959 -9.91 23.39 19.09
N THR A 960 -10.87 23.90 19.86
CA THR A 960 -11.61 23.10 20.85
C THR A 960 -12.98 22.75 20.29
N VAL A 961 -13.23 21.47 20.16
CA VAL A 961 -14.50 20.91 19.69
C VAL A 961 -15.30 20.41 20.89
N LYS A 962 -16.53 20.90 21.03
CA LYS A 962 -17.46 20.46 22.07
C LYS A 962 -18.50 19.50 21.50
N LEU A 963 -18.45 18.24 21.92
CA LEU A 963 -19.28 17.19 21.34
C LEU A 963 -20.79 17.42 21.53
N ASP A 964 -21.18 17.96 22.69
CA ASP A 964 -22.59 18.28 23.01
C ASP A 964 -23.14 19.46 22.17
N GLU A 965 -22.26 20.27 21.58
CA GLU A 965 -22.62 21.37 20.66
C GLU A 965 -22.66 20.92 19.19
N ILE A 966 -22.03 19.78 18.86
CA ILE A 966 -22.02 19.22 17.50
C ILE A 966 -23.30 18.43 17.23
N PHE A 967 -23.61 17.44 18.05
CA PHE A 967 -24.73 16.52 17.75
C PHE A 967 -26.05 17.08 18.24
N ALA A 968 -27.10 16.91 17.42
CA ALA A 968 -28.49 17.22 17.79
C ALA A 968 -28.94 16.37 19.00
N ASN A 969 -28.50 15.11 19.03
CA ASN A 969 -28.79 14.15 20.07
C ASN A 969 -27.83 14.26 21.26
N THR A 970 -28.36 14.11 22.48
CA THR A 970 -27.55 14.04 23.72
C THR A 970 -26.68 12.78 23.73
N ILE A 971 -25.38 12.96 23.93
CA ILE A 971 -24.38 11.89 24.11
C ILE A 971 -24.41 11.45 25.58
N ALA A 972 -24.61 10.15 25.82
CA ALA A 972 -24.72 9.60 27.18
C ALA A 972 -23.36 9.52 27.88
N ASN A 973 -22.34 9.05 27.16
CA ASN A 973 -20.95 9.01 27.62
C ASN A 973 -19.99 9.20 26.44
N SER A 974 -18.79 9.71 26.73
CA SER A 974 -17.73 9.86 25.74
C SER A 974 -16.36 9.52 26.34
N MET A 975 -15.49 8.92 25.53
CA MET A 975 -14.15 8.50 25.91
C MET A 975 -13.20 8.75 24.75
N GLU A 976 -12.19 9.61 24.93
CA GLU A 976 -11.10 9.73 23.97
C GLU A 976 -10.24 8.47 24.06
N THR A 977 -9.91 7.91 22.90
CA THR A 977 -9.16 6.66 22.79
C THR A 977 -7.99 6.81 21.82
N SER A 978 -7.11 5.80 21.78
CA SER A 978 -6.25 5.61 20.61
C SER A 978 -7.09 5.49 19.33
N LEU A 979 -6.43 5.64 18.18
CA LEU A 979 -7.07 5.76 16.87
C LEU A 979 -8.10 4.64 16.62
N THR A 980 -7.76 3.40 16.98
CA THR A 980 -8.59 2.19 16.80
C THR A 980 -9.38 1.78 18.05
N GLY A 981 -9.45 2.63 19.07
CA GLY A 981 -10.25 2.36 20.27
C GLY A 981 -9.60 1.40 21.28
N LEU A 982 -8.36 0.96 21.06
CA LEU A 982 -7.68 -0.03 21.90
C LEU A 982 -7.26 0.50 23.27
N GLN A 983 -6.81 1.76 23.34
CA GLN A 983 -6.33 2.40 24.58
C GLN A 983 -7.26 3.53 24.98
N GLN A 984 -7.63 3.58 26.27
CA GLN A 984 -8.37 4.70 26.83
C GLN A 984 -7.40 5.82 27.15
N LEU A 985 -7.68 7.04 26.68
CA LEU A 985 -6.83 8.21 26.88
C LEU A 985 -7.46 9.21 27.87
N GLN A 986 -8.75 9.50 27.69
CA GLN A 986 -9.46 10.43 28.56
C GLN A 986 -10.94 10.05 28.71
N GLU A 987 -11.38 9.85 29.95
CA GLU A 987 -12.79 9.66 30.28
C GLU A 987 -13.58 10.98 30.22
N ASN A 988 -14.87 10.88 29.90
CA ASN A 988 -15.79 12.03 29.79
C ASN A 988 -15.24 13.14 28.88
N ALA A 989 -14.58 12.74 27.79
CA ALA A 989 -13.98 13.64 26.81
C ALA A 989 -15.07 14.38 26.02
N LYS A 990 -15.65 15.42 26.63
CA LYS A 990 -16.67 16.29 26.00
C LYS A 990 -16.06 17.43 25.19
N HIS A 991 -14.81 17.76 25.48
CA HIS A 991 -14.03 18.83 24.86
C HIS A 991 -12.77 18.21 24.24
N LEU A 992 -12.64 18.31 22.92
CA LEU A 992 -11.49 17.78 22.20
C LEU A 992 -10.64 18.95 21.69
N ASN A 993 -9.41 19.02 22.15
CA ASN A 993 -8.44 20.00 21.65
C ASN A 993 -7.65 19.42 20.49
N PHE A 994 -7.64 20.12 19.36
CA PHE A 994 -6.92 19.73 18.15
C PHE A 994 -5.82 20.74 17.82
N GLN A 995 -4.63 20.21 17.60
CA GLN A 995 -3.58 20.85 16.80
C GLN A 995 -3.80 20.53 15.31
N LYS A 996 -3.13 21.27 14.44
CA LYS A 996 -3.13 20.95 13.00
C LYS A 996 -2.46 19.59 12.77
N MET A 997 -3.01 18.79 11.85
CA MET A 997 -2.68 17.37 11.61
C MET A 997 -3.07 16.39 12.71
N ASP A 998 -3.72 16.83 13.81
CA ASP A 998 -4.22 15.87 14.78
C ASP A 998 -5.40 15.08 14.18
N ILE A 999 -5.35 13.77 14.33
CA ILE A 999 -6.49 12.87 14.19
C ILE A 999 -6.82 12.27 15.56
N LYS A 1000 -8.09 12.32 15.95
CA LYS A 1000 -8.55 11.87 17.26
C LYS A 1000 -9.78 10.99 17.13
N THR A 1001 -9.83 9.98 17.99
CA THR A 1001 -10.97 9.07 18.11
C THR A 1001 -11.64 9.27 19.45
N VAL A 1002 -12.96 9.41 19.42
CA VAL A 1002 -13.81 9.37 20.61
C VAL A 1002 -14.83 8.28 20.46
N VAL A 1003 -14.88 7.36 21.42
CA VAL A 1003 -15.98 6.42 21.53
C VAL A 1003 -17.13 7.12 22.24
N ILE A 1004 -18.26 7.25 21.55
CA ILE A 1004 -19.50 7.83 22.07
C ILE A 1004 -20.51 6.73 22.35
N GLY A 1005 -21.13 6.77 23.53
CA GLY A 1005 -22.25 5.91 23.91
C GLY A 1005 -23.58 6.62 23.73
N TYR A 1006 -24.58 5.84 23.37
CA TYR A 1006 -25.92 6.30 22.98
C TYR A 1006 -27.00 6.03 24.01
#